data_AF-A0A1H1ZPQ3-F1
#
_entry.id   AF-A0A1H1ZPQ3-F1
#
_cell.length_a   1.000
_cell.length_b   1.000
_cell.length_c   1.000
_cell.angle_alpha   90.00
_cell.angle_beta   90.00
_cell.angle_gamma   90.00
#
_symmetry.space_group_name_H-M   'P 1'
#
loop_
_entity.id
_entity.type
_entity.pdbx_description
1 polymer ?
#
loop_
_entity_poly.entity_id
_entity_poly.type
_entity_poly.pdbx_seq_one_letter_code
_entity_poly.pdbx_strand_id
1 'polypeptide(L)'
;MKTIRNFKTTLTTSVKALAIIICLCFSIASHATVVTYPQVPVVQACQFSYTLKARDHGTTTWNTVYLYNTPVTTATGAETNTTCGYLSCSGSTDYKIIFSTTVTSAAIYPAPLNITPTFAGDSIMFTIAGPQKFYVDINGDHYNDCIHIIADPLEVNPPHQGDANVIFIPSGTFVDSIVKVPSGKTLYIQGGAGVRSIKLDSTTNTQVLGRGVIFRPTFDAVSIIRATNVTIDGILDFDHGWGGNGGCGIRCGQSTNVAISNAVSFSSKPWGDGYDIFSSNGVTVNDVFLRTNDDAIAFYGGGKDGFTGNCHNIVVTNSTLLPDNAHEFSIGVYGDQNIDTQIRDIVVANIDICSWSRSSGQGCFYFSVGDRVRAANLKFSNIRVKDFIGSALIRMAVVYNSTYNYNPGRAIDSVFFTNINYTGTGTPASSASGYDTTRRTTNIFFNNLIINGTIATSATAANFTRGSYASNITFSALPVTIGQTYIMTAENSSKCANPSGGSSSAGTNIVQNTYASNTYQQWVVEDAGNNFYRFRNVYSGDYMDISGASTANLANDIQWPLDGGFNQQFLLLPQGGGYYSIMARHSGKVLDVNGNSSSDGATIIQWPYSGNNNQRWLFTNASTGIIAMALKIPEPTLPAGDPAVNSALSPNGDGVNDVLTITNIEKYPDNKIMVMNVNGTKVFEASHYDNATQVFNGHSNITGQLQPQGTYYYQLQYTDNGVVKSKTGFIVLKY
;
A
#
# COMPACT_ATOMS: atom_id res chain seq x y z
N MET A 1 46.07 -71.21 12.97
CA MET A 1 44.71 -71.54 13.46
C MET A 1 43.72 -70.59 12.79
N LYS A 2 42.68 -71.18 12.18
CA LYS A 2 41.31 -70.68 11.91
C LYS A 2 41.07 -69.16 11.92
N THR A 3 40.75 -68.53 10.78
CA THR A 3 39.39 -68.39 10.19
C THR A 3 38.39 -67.65 11.08
N ILE A 4 37.94 -66.46 10.63
CA ILE A 4 36.60 -65.79 10.69
C ILE A 4 36.83 -64.34 10.15
N ARG A 5 36.62 -64.07 8.84
CA ARG A 5 35.49 -63.31 8.22
C ARG A 5 35.07 -62.06 9.01
N ASN A 6 34.79 -60.88 8.46
CA ASN A 6 34.77 -60.29 7.12
C ASN A 6 34.39 -58.79 7.31
N PHE A 7 34.58 -57.99 6.25
CA PHE A 7 33.84 -56.78 5.85
C PHE A 7 34.51 -55.40 5.99
N LYS A 8 34.70 -54.82 4.80
CA LYS A 8 34.92 -53.40 4.43
C LYS A 8 36.36 -52.86 4.44
N THR A 9 37.15 -53.29 3.46
CA THR A 9 38.25 -52.47 2.89
C THR A 9 38.50 -52.84 1.43
N THR A 10 37.59 -52.45 0.54
CA THR A 10 37.86 -52.37 -0.90
C THR A 10 37.01 -51.26 -1.52
N LEU A 11 37.29 -49.99 -1.18
CA LEU A 11 36.77 -48.84 -1.92
C LEU A 11 37.61 -47.57 -1.66
N THR A 12 38.93 -47.63 -1.85
CA THR A 12 39.81 -46.47 -1.56
C THR A 12 40.93 -46.24 -2.58
N THR A 13 40.74 -46.61 -3.85
CA THR A 13 41.75 -46.35 -4.89
C THR A 13 41.21 -45.94 -6.28
N SER A 14 39.94 -45.55 -6.41
CA SER A 14 39.37 -45.15 -7.71
C SER A 14 38.66 -43.78 -7.75
N VAL A 15 38.71 -42.96 -6.70
CA VAL A 15 37.96 -41.68 -6.63
C VAL A 15 38.87 -40.44 -6.64
N LYS A 16 40.20 -40.59 -6.62
CA LYS A 16 41.12 -39.44 -6.60
C LYS A 16 41.70 -39.02 -7.96
N ALA A 17 41.38 -39.73 -9.05
CA ALA A 17 41.78 -39.36 -10.41
C ALA A 17 40.60 -38.86 -11.28
N LEU A 18 39.38 -38.76 -10.73
CA LEU A 18 38.19 -38.25 -11.39
C LEU A 18 37.58 -37.04 -10.64
N ALA A 19 38.44 -36.26 -9.96
CA ALA A 19 38.07 -35.04 -9.23
C ALA A 19 38.92 -33.82 -9.62
N ILE A 20 39.68 -33.92 -10.72
CA ILE A 20 40.40 -32.80 -11.35
C ILE A 20 39.97 -32.68 -12.82
N ILE A 21 38.68 -32.86 -13.07
CA ILE A 21 37.93 -32.35 -14.22
C ILE A 21 36.54 -32.09 -13.66
N ILE A 22 35.96 -30.90 -13.90
CA ILE A 22 34.72 -30.36 -13.28
C ILE A 22 34.97 -29.51 -12.02
N CYS A 23 35.52 -28.32 -12.21
CA CYS A 23 34.95 -27.09 -11.63
C CYS A 23 35.50 -25.82 -12.33
N LEU A 24 35.63 -25.87 -13.66
CA LEU A 24 35.44 -24.66 -14.46
C LEU A 24 33.95 -24.63 -14.82
N CYS A 25 33.12 -24.34 -13.81
CA CYS A 25 31.85 -23.71 -14.09
C CYS A 25 32.22 -22.36 -14.68
N PHE A 26 32.40 -22.30 -16.00
CA PHE A 26 32.10 -21.08 -16.71
C PHE A 26 30.66 -20.76 -16.33
N SER A 27 30.48 -19.85 -15.38
CA SER A 27 29.30 -19.01 -15.38
C SER A 27 29.32 -18.35 -16.74
N ILE A 28 28.65 -18.97 -17.72
CA ILE A 28 28.24 -18.26 -18.91
C ILE A 28 27.34 -17.19 -18.31
N ALA A 29 27.89 -15.99 -18.09
CA ALA A 29 27.07 -14.86 -17.76
C ALA A 29 26.05 -14.82 -18.88
N SER A 30 24.79 -15.11 -18.55
CA SER A 30 23.69 -14.91 -19.47
C SER A 30 23.81 -13.47 -19.91
N HIS A 31 24.29 -13.23 -21.14
CA HIS A 31 24.32 -11.88 -21.66
C HIS A 31 22.88 -11.36 -21.61
N ALA A 32 22.71 -10.09 -21.22
CA ALA A 32 21.45 -9.40 -21.42
C ALA A 32 21.04 -9.58 -22.90
N THR A 33 19.75 -9.65 -23.17
CA THR A 33 19.21 -9.82 -24.53
C THR A 33 18.15 -8.77 -24.74
N VAL A 34 18.30 -7.95 -25.78
CA VAL A 34 17.35 -6.94 -26.23
C VAL A 34 16.60 -7.44 -27.46
N VAL A 35 15.26 -7.39 -27.41
CA VAL A 35 14.36 -7.73 -28.51
C VAL A 35 13.54 -6.50 -28.86
N THR A 36 13.70 -6.00 -30.09
CA THR A 36 12.88 -4.91 -30.64
C THR A 36 11.80 -5.45 -31.55
N TYR A 37 10.65 -4.79 -31.57
CA TYR A 37 9.50 -5.20 -32.37
C TYR A 37 9.34 -4.34 -33.64
N PRO A 38 8.82 -4.92 -34.75
CA PRO A 38 8.51 -4.13 -35.93
C PRO A 38 7.31 -3.21 -35.69
N GLN A 39 7.06 -2.32 -36.65
CA GLN A 39 5.89 -1.45 -36.63
C GLN A 39 4.58 -2.26 -36.56
N VAL A 40 3.69 -1.90 -35.63
CA VAL A 40 2.30 -2.36 -35.67
C VAL A 40 1.56 -1.68 -36.83
N PRO A 41 0.89 -2.43 -37.72
CA PRO A 41 0.10 -1.82 -38.79
C PRO A 41 -0.93 -0.83 -38.26
N VAL A 42 -1.26 0.21 -39.05
CA VAL A 42 -2.21 1.30 -38.75
C VAL A 42 -1.87 2.24 -37.59
N VAL A 43 -0.98 1.84 -36.67
CA VAL A 43 -0.53 2.71 -35.59
C VAL A 43 0.41 3.78 -36.15
N GLN A 44 0.18 5.02 -35.74
CA GLN A 44 0.87 6.19 -36.28
C GLN A 44 2.31 6.23 -35.79
N ALA A 45 3.25 6.45 -36.73
CA ALA A 45 4.65 6.67 -36.41
C ALA A 45 4.83 7.96 -35.61
N CYS A 46 5.87 7.99 -34.77
CA CYS A 46 6.31 9.21 -34.09
C CYS A 46 6.41 10.39 -35.07
N GLN A 47 5.90 11.55 -34.66
CA GLN A 47 5.92 12.78 -35.45
C GLN A 47 7.18 13.63 -35.19
N PHE A 48 7.97 13.26 -34.19
CA PHE A 48 9.16 14.00 -33.75
C PHE A 48 10.44 13.43 -34.35
N SER A 49 11.40 14.30 -34.61
CA SER A 49 12.67 13.99 -35.28
C SER A 49 13.74 13.50 -34.30
N TYR A 50 13.45 12.41 -33.58
CA TYR A 50 14.46 11.69 -32.79
C TYR A 50 14.40 10.18 -32.99
N THR A 51 15.53 9.52 -32.75
CA THR A 51 15.68 8.05 -32.87
C THR A 51 16.04 7.45 -31.53
N LEU A 52 15.34 6.39 -31.14
CA LEU A 52 15.67 5.56 -29.97
C LEU A 52 16.43 4.30 -30.41
N LYS A 53 17.55 4.03 -29.75
CA LYS A 53 18.31 2.80 -29.90
C LYS A 53 18.54 2.13 -28.55
N ALA A 54 18.56 0.80 -28.55
CA ALA A 54 18.85 -0.02 -27.39
C ALA A 54 19.81 -1.15 -27.73
N ARG A 55 20.61 -1.59 -26.76
CA ARG A 55 21.48 -2.76 -26.88
C ARG A 55 21.75 -3.38 -25.52
N ASP A 56 22.20 -4.63 -25.54
CA ASP A 56 22.70 -5.30 -24.35
C ASP A 56 23.90 -4.52 -23.81
N HIS A 57 23.93 -4.28 -22.50
CA HIS A 57 25.00 -3.51 -21.87
C HIS A 57 26.38 -4.13 -22.18
N GLY A 58 27.32 -3.28 -22.61
CA GLY A 58 28.69 -3.70 -22.96
C GLY A 58 28.86 -4.27 -24.38
N THR A 59 27.79 -4.43 -25.15
CA THR A 59 27.89 -4.82 -26.57
C THR A 59 28.07 -3.60 -27.48
N THR A 60 28.38 -3.82 -28.77
CA THR A 60 28.62 -2.74 -29.73
C THR A 60 27.47 -2.50 -30.71
N THR A 61 26.62 -3.50 -30.92
CA THR A 61 25.52 -3.46 -31.90
C THR A 61 24.29 -2.78 -31.32
N TRP A 62 23.84 -1.70 -31.96
CA TRP A 62 22.62 -0.98 -31.58
C TRP A 62 21.42 -1.45 -32.39
N ASN A 63 20.31 -1.76 -31.72
CA ASN A 63 19.02 -2.02 -32.34
C ASN A 63 18.16 -0.76 -32.29
N THR A 64 17.50 -0.43 -33.40
CA THR A 64 16.53 0.67 -33.43
C THR A 64 15.21 0.22 -32.84
N VAL A 65 14.68 0.99 -31.89
CA VAL A 65 13.36 0.77 -31.31
C VAL A 65 12.36 1.59 -32.12
N TYR A 66 11.28 0.97 -32.59
CA TYR A 66 10.24 1.70 -33.31
C TYR A 66 9.49 2.65 -32.38
N LEU A 67 9.24 3.89 -32.82
CA LEU A 67 8.60 4.92 -32.03
C LEU A 67 7.20 5.24 -32.58
N TYR A 68 6.22 5.26 -31.70
CA TYR A 68 4.82 5.53 -31.99
C TYR A 68 4.40 6.89 -31.47
N ASN A 69 3.57 7.57 -32.25
CA ASN A 69 2.87 8.77 -31.80
C ASN A 69 1.76 8.38 -30.82
N THR A 70 1.80 8.95 -29.62
CA THR A 70 0.87 8.62 -28.54
C THR A 70 0.19 9.90 -28.04
N PRO A 71 -1.12 10.08 -28.27
CA PRO A 71 -1.83 11.25 -27.78
C PRO A 71 -1.89 11.33 -26.26
N VAL A 72 -1.83 12.55 -25.72
CA VAL A 72 -1.87 12.89 -24.28
C VAL A 72 -2.62 14.22 -24.06
N THR A 73 -2.87 14.59 -22.81
CA THR A 73 -3.60 15.83 -22.47
C THR A 73 -2.72 16.75 -21.62
N THR A 74 -2.20 17.85 -22.16
CA THR A 74 -2.72 19.19 -21.88
C THR A 74 -3.11 19.55 -20.44
N ALA A 75 -2.36 20.36 -19.69
CA ALA A 75 -2.83 20.99 -18.44
C ALA A 75 -4.01 21.94 -18.67
N THR A 76 -4.17 22.41 -19.90
CA THR A 76 -5.34 23.19 -20.34
C THR A 76 -6.52 22.31 -20.77
N GLY A 77 -6.37 20.97 -20.72
CA GLY A 77 -7.33 20.00 -21.25
C GLY A 77 -7.20 19.76 -22.76
N ALA A 78 -6.29 20.45 -23.46
CA ALA A 78 -6.08 20.26 -24.90
C ALA A 78 -5.30 18.97 -25.20
N GLU A 79 -5.66 18.29 -26.28
CA GLU A 79 -4.89 17.14 -26.77
C GLU A 79 -3.59 17.59 -27.44
N THR A 80 -2.52 16.84 -27.17
CA THR A 80 -1.24 16.93 -27.90
C THR A 80 -0.62 15.54 -28.05
N ASN A 81 0.56 15.45 -28.66
CA ASN A 81 1.26 14.19 -28.87
C ASN A 81 2.51 14.07 -27.99
N THR A 82 2.75 12.86 -27.52
CA THR A 82 4.02 12.38 -26.97
C THR A 82 4.51 11.18 -27.77
N THR A 83 5.64 10.59 -27.36
CA THR A 83 6.18 9.40 -28.01
C THR A 83 6.26 8.21 -27.07
N CYS A 84 6.01 7.02 -27.61
CA CYS A 84 6.22 5.75 -26.93
C CYS A 84 7.02 4.79 -27.83
N GLY A 85 8.04 4.15 -27.28
CA GLY A 85 8.74 3.00 -27.87
C GLY A 85 8.68 1.81 -26.93
N TYR A 86 8.59 0.60 -27.49
CA TYR A 86 8.57 -0.62 -26.67
C TYR A 86 9.52 -1.69 -27.21
N LEU A 87 10.08 -2.45 -26.28
CA LEU A 87 11.01 -3.55 -26.52
C LEU A 87 10.91 -4.56 -25.36
N SER A 88 11.64 -5.65 -25.45
CA SER A 88 11.85 -6.52 -24.30
C SER A 88 13.34 -6.72 -24.00
N CYS A 89 13.67 -6.90 -22.74
CA CYS A 89 15.03 -7.22 -22.33
C CYS A 89 15.11 -8.25 -21.17
N SER A 90 16.29 -8.81 -20.92
CA SER A 90 16.53 -9.76 -19.83
C SER A 90 17.49 -9.25 -18.75
N GLY A 91 18.10 -8.09 -18.96
CA GLY A 91 19.12 -7.55 -18.07
C GLY A 91 19.54 -6.15 -18.50
N SER A 92 20.74 -5.74 -18.05
CA SER A 92 21.19 -4.37 -18.23
C SER A 92 21.22 -3.96 -19.71
N THR A 93 20.59 -2.83 -20.01
CA THR A 93 20.35 -2.33 -21.37
C THR A 93 20.86 -0.91 -21.48
N ASP A 94 21.72 -0.66 -22.47
CA ASP A 94 22.13 0.69 -22.85
C ASP A 94 21.10 1.29 -23.79
N TYR A 95 20.73 2.54 -23.54
CA TYR A 95 19.85 3.34 -24.38
C TYR A 95 20.62 4.51 -24.97
N LYS A 96 20.33 4.83 -26.24
CA LYS A 96 20.80 6.02 -26.92
C LYS A 96 19.63 6.70 -27.62
N ILE A 97 19.39 7.96 -27.28
CA ILE A 97 18.41 8.78 -27.96
C ILE A 97 19.16 9.85 -28.73
N ILE A 98 18.86 9.99 -30.02
CA ILE A 98 19.50 10.92 -30.95
C ILE A 98 18.43 11.93 -31.38
N PHE A 99 18.68 13.21 -31.16
CA PHE A 99 17.74 14.29 -31.39
C PHE A 99 18.12 15.12 -32.62
N SER A 100 17.17 15.81 -33.22
CA SER A 100 17.43 16.80 -34.29
C SER A 100 17.81 18.18 -33.76
N THR A 101 17.67 18.41 -32.45
CA THR A 101 17.90 19.68 -31.77
C THR A 101 18.82 19.48 -30.56
N THR A 102 19.45 20.55 -30.09
CA THR A 102 20.28 20.53 -28.89
C THR A 102 19.43 20.19 -27.67
N VAL A 103 19.88 19.21 -26.88
CA VAL A 103 19.28 18.85 -25.59
C VAL A 103 20.12 19.43 -24.45
N THR A 104 19.48 20.19 -23.56
CA THR A 104 20.14 20.83 -22.42
C THR A 104 19.80 20.14 -21.09
N SER A 105 18.67 19.42 -21.02
CA SER A 105 18.34 18.54 -19.89
C SER A 105 17.54 17.31 -20.36
N ALA A 106 17.68 16.21 -19.60
CA ALA A 106 17.00 14.95 -19.87
C ALA A 106 16.78 14.19 -18.55
N ALA A 107 15.68 14.47 -17.85
CA ALA A 107 15.36 13.79 -16.59
C ALA A 107 14.70 12.44 -16.87
N ILE A 108 15.12 11.39 -16.15
CA ILE A 108 14.56 10.03 -16.29
C ILE A 108 13.66 9.71 -15.11
N TYR A 109 12.46 9.21 -15.41
CA TYR A 109 11.44 8.88 -14.43
C TYR A 109 10.93 7.44 -14.57
N PRO A 110 10.59 6.77 -13.45
CA PRO A 110 10.44 7.35 -12.12
C PRO A 110 11.78 7.66 -11.42
N ALA A 111 11.81 8.72 -10.61
CA ALA A 111 13.05 9.25 -10.04
C ALA A 111 13.88 8.26 -9.19
N PRO A 112 13.30 7.25 -8.51
CA PRO A 112 14.08 6.21 -7.82
C PRO A 112 15.00 5.40 -8.72
N LEU A 113 14.81 5.42 -10.05
CA LEU A 113 15.79 4.85 -10.97
C LEU A 113 17.16 5.53 -10.83
N ASN A 114 17.19 6.80 -10.41
CA ASN A 114 18.40 7.56 -10.09
C ASN A 114 19.45 7.52 -11.21
N ILE A 115 18.98 7.68 -12.46
CA ILE A 115 19.82 7.64 -13.65
C ILE A 115 20.12 9.06 -14.11
N THR A 116 21.40 9.38 -14.26
CA THR A 116 21.86 10.62 -14.88
C THR A 116 22.36 10.31 -16.29
N PRO A 117 21.70 10.81 -17.35
CA PRO A 117 22.17 10.60 -18.71
C PRO A 117 23.50 11.32 -18.97
N THR A 118 24.31 10.70 -19.80
CA THR A 118 25.48 11.33 -20.41
C THR A 118 25.07 12.02 -21.70
N PHE A 119 25.57 13.23 -21.91
CA PHE A 119 25.30 14.03 -23.11
C PHE A 119 26.48 13.91 -24.08
N ALA A 120 26.19 13.69 -25.36
CA ALA A 120 27.16 13.59 -26.43
C ALA A 120 26.60 14.27 -27.69
N GLY A 121 26.83 15.57 -27.82
CA GLY A 121 26.35 16.37 -28.95
C GLY A 121 24.82 16.41 -29.02
N ASP A 122 24.28 15.81 -30.07
CA ASP A 122 22.84 15.67 -30.35
C ASP A 122 22.22 14.40 -29.73
N SER A 123 22.94 13.71 -28.85
CA SER A 123 22.46 12.46 -28.27
C SER A 123 22.66 12.40 -26.76
N ILE A 124 21.77 11.65 -26.10
CA ILE A 124 21.94 11.24 -24.70
C ILE A 124 22.08 9.72 -24.63
N MET A 125 22.88 9.25 -23.67
CA MET A 125 23.05 7.84 -23.38
C MET A 125 22.95 7.56 -21.89
N PHE A 126 22.34 6.43 -21.55
CA PHE A 126 22.21 5.94 -20.18
C PHE A 126 21.99 4.43 -20.19
N THR A 127 22.09 3.82 -19.00
CA THR A 127 21.92 2.37 -18.82
C THR A 127 20.85 2.11 -17.78
N ILE A 128 19.94 1.19 -18.06
CA ILE A 128 18.97 0.66 -17.07
C ILE A 128 19.38 -0.77 -16.73
N ALA A 129 19.25 -1.18 -15.46
CA ALA A 129 19.74 -2.47 -14.97
C ALA A 129 18.96 -3.69 -15.48
N GLY A 130 17.75 -3.51 -15.99
CA GLY A 130 16.87 -4.57 -16.46
C GLY A 130 15.58 -4.03 -17.07
N PRO A 131 14.59 -4.91 -17.31
CA PRO A 131 13.24 -4.52 -17.71
C PRO A 131 12.67 -3.45 -16.78
N GLN A 132 12.20 -2.37 -17.39
CA GLN A 132 11.66 -1.22 -16.68
C GLN A 132 10.78 -0.41 -17.63
N LYS A 133 9.67 0.09 -17.10
CA LYS A 133 8.85 1.11 -17.76
C LYS A 133 9.23 2.48 -17.22
N PHE A 134 9.61 3.40 -18.10
CA PHE A 134 10.13 4.71 -17.72
C PHE A 134 9.88 5.72 -18.82
N TYR A 135 10.09 7.00 -18.52
CA TYR A 135 10.09 8.04 -19.55
C TYR A 135 11.26 9.01 -19.36
N VAL A 136 11.64 9.65 -20.46
CA VAL A 136 12.67 10.69 -20.50
C VAL A 136 11.99 12.00 -20.84
N ASP A 137 12.11 12.95 -19.92
CA ASP A 137 11.62 14.31 -20.03
C ASP A 137 12.75 15.23 -20.51
N ILE A 138 12.60 15.75 -21.72
CA ILE A 138 13.63 16.52 -22.42
C ILE A 138 13.32 18.01 -22.26
N ASN A 139 14.32 18.75 -21.80
CA ASN A 139 14.23 20.21 -21.62
C ASN A 139 13.05 20.67 -20.71
N GLY A 140 12.43 19.77 -19.95
CA GLY A 140 11.28 20.04 -19.09
C GLY A 140 9.92 20.08 -19.81
N ASP A 141 9.83 19.63 -21.07
CA ASP A 141 8.54 19.46 -21.77
C ASP A 141 8.01 18.03 -21.57
N HIS A 142 7.13 17.89 -20.58
CA HIS A 142 6.50 16.63 -20.24
C HIS A 142 5.41 16.17 -21.26
N TYR A 143 5.12 16.95 -22.32
CA TYR A 143 4.23 16.58 -23.42
C TYR A 143 5.03 16.19 -24.68
N ASN A 144 5.53 17.17 -25.43
CA ASN A 144 5.95 17.00 -26.82
C ASN A 144 7.38 16.43 -26.91
N ASP A 145 8.29 16.94 -26.08
CA ASP A 145 9.65 16.41 -25.94
C ASP A 145 9.73 15.43 -24.76
N CYS A 146 8.80 14.48 -24.72
CA CYS A 146 8.78 13.39 -23.75
C CYS A 146 8.76 12.03 -24.46
N ILE A 147 9.62 11.11 -24.02
CA ILE A 147 9.82 9.80 -24.65
C ILE A 147 9.56 8.71 -23.62
N HIS A 148 8.47 7.97 -23.79
CA HIS A 148 8.13 6.80 -22.97
C HIS A 148 8.83 5.57 -23.56
N ILE A 149 9.46 4.78 -22.70
CA ILE A 149 10.17 3.56 -23.06
C ILE A 149 9.62 2.43 -22.19
N ILE A 150 8.95 1.50 -22.87
CA ILE A 150 8.37 0.30 -22.25
C ILE A 150 9.32 -0.85 -22.54
N ALA A 151 10.21 -1.16 -21.59
CA ALA A 151 11.10 -2.30 -21.69
C ALA A 151 10.58 -3.46 -20.84
N ASP A 152 9.86 -4.37 -21.48
CA ASP A 152 9.24 -5.52 -20.82
C ASP A 152 10.25 -6.64 -20.56
N PRO A 153 10.02 -7.53 -19.59
CA PRO A 153 10.78 -8.77 -19.51
C PRO A 153 10.57 -9.62 -20.77
N LEU A 154 11.58 -10.42 -21.12
CA LEU A 154 11.41 -11.46 -22.14
C LEU A 154 10.25 -12.39 -21.78
N GLU A 155 9.48 -12.79 -22.79
CA GLU A 155 8.40 -13.76 -22.63
C GLU A 155 8.97 -15.14 -22.27
N VAL A 156 8.37 -15.80 -21.27
CA VAL A 156 8.75 -17.15 -20.87
C VAL A 156 7.81 -18.14 -21.54
N ASN A 157 8.32 -18.94 -22.47
CA ASN A 157 7.56 -19.92 -23.26
C ASN A 157 6.31 -19.32 -23.94
N PRO A 158 6.47 -18.30 -24.81
CA PRO A 158 5.33 -17.70 -25.50
C PRO A 158 4.56 -18.76 -26.33
N PRO A 159 3.22 -18.68 -26.38
CA PRO A 159 2.41 -19.50 -27.29
C PRO A 159 2.85 -19.40 -28.74
N HIS A 160 2.66 -20.46 -29.51
CA HIS A 160 2.94 -20.51 -30.94
C HIS A 160 1.65 -20.56 -31.77
N GLN A 161 1.76 -20.14 -33.04
CA GLN A 161 0.65 -20.25 -33.97
C GLN A 161 0.26 -21.72 -34.18
N GLY A 162 -1.02 -22.04 -33.98
CA GLY A 162 -1.56 -23.40 -34.10
C GLY A 162 -1.64 -24.17 -32.79
N ASP A 163 -1.10 -23.63 -31.68
CA ASP A 163 -1.26 -24.23 -30.35
C ASP A 163 -2.74 -24.40 -29.98
N ALA A 164 -3.04 -25.54 -29.33
CA ALA A 164 -4.38 -25.81 -28.87
C ALA A 164 -4.84 -24.74 -27.87
N ASN A 165 -6.07 -24.27 -28.02
CA ASN A 165 -6.68 -23.23 -27.17
C ASN A 165 -6.07 -21.83 -27.27
N VAL A 166 -5.25 -21.55 -28.28
CA VAL A 166 -4.66 -20.23 -28.50
C VAL A 166 -5.34 -19.52 -29.68
N ILE A 167 -5.76 -18.27 -29.46
CA ILE A 167 -6.10 -17.31 -30.50
C ILE A 167 -4.83 -16.49 -30.75
N PHE A 168 -4.13 -16.74 -31.85
CA PHE A 168 -2.81 -16.16 -32.13
C PHE A 168 -2.91 -15.02 -33.14
N ILE A 169 -2.41 -13.83 -32.77
CA ILE A 169 -2.30 -12.67 -33.67
C ILE A 169 -0.81 -12.44 -34.00
N PRO A 170 -0.36 -12.75 -35.23
CA PRO A 170 1.06 -12.67 -35.60
C PRO A 170 1.52 -11.23 -35.85
N SER A 171 2.82 -10.99 -35.62
CA SER A 171 3.49 -9.72 -35.93
C SER A 171 3.19 -9.26 -37.37
N GLY A 172 3.00 -7.95 -37.54
CA GLY A 172 2.64 -7.36 -38.84
C GLY A 172 1.14 -7.45 -39.17
N THR A 173 0.30 -7.87 -38.21
CA THR A 173 -1.16 -7.94 -38.37
C THR A 173 -1.87 -6.95 -37.45
N PHE A 174 -2.96 -6.35 -37.94
CA PHE A 174 -3.91 -5.61 -37.11
C PHE A 174 -5.33 -6.14 -37.28
N VAL A 175 -5.96 -6.59 -36.19
CA VAL A 175 -7.35 -7.04 -36.19
C VAL A 175 -8.26 -5.88 -35.80
N ASP A 176 -8.89 -5.26 -36.81
CA ASP A 176 -9.76 -4.10 -36.61
C ASP A 176 -11.18 -4.48 -36.14
N SER A 177 -11.26 -5.23 -35.03
CA SER A 177 -12.51 -5.61 -34.38
C SER A 177 -12.29 -5.96 -32.91
N ILE A 178 -13.40 -6.08 -32.16
CA ILE A 178 -13.37 -6.55 -30.78
C ILE A 178 -13.08 -8.06 -30.76
N VAL A 179 -11.95 -8.45 -30.19
CA VAL A 179 -11.58 -9.86 -30.02
C VAL A 179 -12.25 -10.40 -28.76
N LYS A 180 -13.18 -11.34 -28.93
CA LYS A 180 -13.81 -12.05 -27.81
C LYS A 180 -12.98 -13.27 -27.44
N VAL A 181 -12.65 -13.42 -26.15
CA VAL A 181 -11.85 -14.55 -25.64
C VAL A 181 -12.75 -15.54 -24.91
N PRO A 182 -13.05 -16.73 -25.48
CA PRO A 182 -13.91 -17.73 -24.81
C PRO A 182 -13.21 -18.38 -23.61
N SER A 183 -14.01 -18.96 -22.69
CA SER A 183 -13.49 -19.73 -21.55
C SER A 183 -12.46 -20.79 -21.95
N GLY A 184 -11.39 -20.91 -21.17
CA GLY A 184 -10.30 -21.86 -21.41
C GLY A 184 -9.35 -21.49 -22.56
N LYS A 185 -9.50 -20.31 -23.18
CA LYS A 185 -8.65 -19.84 -24.27
C LYS A 185 -7.63 -18.79 -23.82
N THR A 186 -6.52 -18.77 -24.52
CA THR A 186 -5.50 -17.72 -24.46
C THR A 186 -5.55 -16.91 -25.74
N LEU A 187 -5.73 -15.60 -25.64
CA LEU A 187 -5.41 -14.66 -26.71
C LEU A 187 -3.93 -14.29 -26.59
N TYR A 188 -3.16 -14.55 -27.64
CA TYR A 188 -1.76 -14.16 -27.72
C TYR A 188 -1.57 -13.14 -28.84
N ILE A 189 -1.11 -11.95 -28.50
CA ILE A 189 -0.86 -10.85 -29.45
C ILE A 189 0.65 -10.60 -29.49
N GLN A 190 1.29 -11.09 -30.54
CA GLN A 190 2.75 -10.99 -30.70
C GLN A 190 3.18 -9.51 -30.78
N GLY A 191 4.38 -9.19 -30.29
CA GLY A 191 4.95 -7.86 -30.49
C GLY A 191 5.06 -7.51 -31.99
N GLY A 192 4.70 -6.27 -32.34
CA GLY A 192 4.52 -5.86 -33.74
C GLY A 192 3.15 -6.18 -34.33
N ALA A 193 2.22 -6.77 -33.56
CA ALA A 193 0.83 -6.96 -33.94
C ALA A 193 -0.11 -6.10 -33.09
N GLY A 194 -1.38 -6.00 -33.51
CA GLY A 194 -2.38 -5.30 -32.72
C GLY A 194 -3.83 -5.67 -32.99
N VAL A 195 -4.71 -5.16 -32.13
CA VAL A 195 -6.17 -5.37 -32.17
C VAL A 195 -6.90 -4.07 -31.84
N ARG A 196 -8.19 -3.98 -32.18
CA ARG A 196 -9.01 -2.82 -31.82
C ARG A 196 -9.39 -2.80 -30.33
N SER A 197 -9.92 -3.90 -29.80
CA SER A 197 -10.20 -4.07 -28.37
C SER A 197 -10.40 -5.54 -28.01
N ILE A 198 -10.50 -5.85 -26.72
CA ILE A 198 -10.61 -7.22 -26.20
C ILE A 198 -11.79 -7.32 -25.24
N LYS A 199 -12.55 -8.41 -25.33
CA LYS A 199 -13.69 -8.66 -24.44
C LYS A 199 -13.67 -10.07 -23.85
N LEU A 200 -13.69 -10.13 -22.52
CA LEU A 200 -13.79 -11.33 -21.69
C LEU A 200 -15.06 -11.22 -20.84
N ASP A 201 -16.20 -11.67 -21.37
CA ASP A 201 -17.52 -11.49 -20.75
C ASP A 201 -18.12 -12.84 -20.36
N SER A 202 -18.37 -13.03 -19.07
CA SER A 202 -18.92 -14.25 -18.49
C SER A 202 -18.04 -15.48 -18.79
N THR A 203 -16.72 -15.29 -18.74
CA THR A 203 -15.71 -16.31 -19.08
C THR A 203 -15.02 -16.87 -17.85
N THR A 204 -14.41 -18.05 -18.00
CA THR A 204 -13.61 -18.68 -16.95
C THR A 204 -12.29 -19.21 -17.50
N ASN A 205 -11.20 -19.03 -16.75
CA ASN A 205 -9.85 -19.50 -17.11
C ASN A 205 -9.41 -18.95 -18.47
N THR A 206 -9.34 -17.63 -18.60
CA THR A 206 -8.97 -16.94 -19.84
C THR A 206 -7.70 -16.13 -19.67
N GLN A 207 -6.93 -16.02 -20.74
CA GLN A 207 -5.66 -15.31 -20.72
C GLN A 207 -5.55 -14.37 -21.92
N VAL A 208 -4.92 -13.22 -21.72
CA VAL A 208 -4.47 -12.29 -22.77
C VAL A 208 -2.99 -12.02 -22.53
N LEU A 209 -2.15 -12.49 -23.43
CA LEU A 209 -0.70 -12.46 -23.30
C LEU A 209 -0.07 -11.83 -24.54
N GLY A 210 1.16 -11.36 -24.40
CA GLY A 210 1.98 -10.93 -25.52
C GLY A 210 2.65 -9.59 -25.29
N ARG A 211 3.09 -8.96 -26.39
CA ARG A 211 3.70 -7.61 -26.43
C ARG A 211 3.04 -6.74 -27.50
N GLY A 212 1.81 -7.10 -27.84
CA GLY A 212 1.03 -6.46 -28.90
C GLY A 212 0.25 -5.25 -28.42
N VAL A 213 -0.26 -4.48 -29.38
CA VAL A 213 -0.90 -3.19 -29.16
C VAL A 213 -2.42 -3.26 -29.31
N ILE A 214 -3.15 -2.66 -28.39
CA ILE A 214 -4.55 -2.28 -28.55
C ILE A 214 -4.55 -0.81 -28.99
N PHE A 215 -5.15 -0.50 -30.13
CA PHE A 215 -5.07 0.86 -30.68
C PHE A 215 -6.45 1.47 -30.86
N ARG A 216 -6.65 2.67 -30.29
CA ARG A 216 -7.88 3.47 -30.41
C ARG A 216 -9.18 2.67 -30.26
N PRO A 217 -9.34 1.89 -29.18
CA PRO A 217 -10.65 1.37 -28.85
C PRO A 217 -11.61 2.55 -28.62
N THR A 218 -12.86 2.41 -29.09
CA THR A 218 -13.85 3.50 -29.00
C THR A 218 -14.42 3.70 -27.59
N PHE A 219 -14.12 2.75 -26.69
CA PHE A 219 -14.50 2.76 -25.28
C PHE A 219 -13.38 2.02 -24.51
N ASP A 220 -13.65 0.86 -23.90
CA ASP A 220 -12.63 0.10 -23.19
C ASP A 220 -11.61 -0.59 -24.12
N ALA A 221 -10.34 -0.62 -23.71
CA ALA A 221 -9.32 -1.43 -24.40
C ALA A 221 -9.49 -2.92 -24.09
N VAL A 222 -9.69 -3.26 -22.81
CA VAL A 222 -10.04 -4.61 -22.34
C VAL A 222 -11.23 -4.56 -21.39
N SER A 223 -12.31 -5.28 -21.73
CA SER A 223 -13.46 -5.44 -20.83
C SER A 223 -13.47 -6.85 -20.21
N ILE A 224 -13.28 -6.95 -18.89
CA ILE A 224 -13.29 -8.17 -18.07
C ILE A 224 -14.54 -8.16 -17.20
N ILE A 225 -15.63 -8.73 -17.72
CA ILE A 225 -16.97 -8.59 -17.15
C ILE A 225 -17.50 -9.94 -16.68
N ARG A 226 -17.89 -10.05 -15.40
CA ARG A 226 -18.43 -11.28 -14.79
C ARG A 226 -17.56 -12.50 -15.06
N ALA A 227 -16.25 -12.29 -15.13
CA ALA A 227 -15.29 -13.32 -15.48
C ALA A 227 -14.61 -13.88 -14.23
N THR A 228 -14.06 -15.09 -14.33
CA THR A 228 -13.36 -15.74 -13.22
C THR A 228 -12.03 -16.32 -13.69
N ASN A 229 -10.96 -16.14 -12.92
CA ASN A 229 -9.61 -16.62 -13.27
C ASN A 229 -9.14 -16.06 -14.61
N VAL A 230 -8.87 -14.76 -14.64
CA VAL A 230 -8.39 -14.07 -15.83
C VAL A 230 -6.93 -13.64 -15.63
N THR A 231 -6.09 -13.79 -16.65
CA THR A 231 -4.72 -13.29 -16.65
C THR A 231 -4.50 -12.36 -17.84
N ILE A 232 -3.95 -11.18 -17.59
CA ILE A 232 -3.54 -10.20 -18.59
C ILE A 232 -2.05 -9.94 -18.36
N ASP A 233 -1.20 -10.11 -19.39
CA ASP A 233 0.24 -9.83 -19.31
C ASP A 233 0.76 -9.15 -20.58
N GLY A 234 1.38 -7.98 -20.42
CA GLY A 234 2.26 -7.37 -21.43
C GLY A 234 1.59 -6.62 -22.60
N ILE A 235 0.28 -6.40 -22.55
CA ILE A 235 -0.43 -5.66 -23.59
C ILE A 235 -0.27 -4.15 -23.43
N LEU A 236 -0.19 -3.45 -24.57
CA LEU A 236 -0.05 -1.99 -24.64
C LEU A 236 -1.30 -1.37 -25.23
N ASP A 237 -2.02 -0.56 -24.47
CA ASP A 237 -3.17 0.21 -24.92
C ASP A 237 -2.76 1.64 -25.29
N PHE A 238 -2.98 1.99 -26.56
CA PHE A 238 -2.72 3.30 -27.12
C PHE A 238 -4.03 3.99 -27.50
N ASP A 239 -4.41 4.95 -26.65
CA ASP A 239 -5.43 5.98 -26.87
C ASP A 239 -6.88 5.47 -26.84
N HIS A 240 -7.27 4.83 -25.73
CA HIS A 240 -8.66 4.38 -25.53
C HIS A 240 -9.67 5.52 -25.33
N GLY A 241 -10.95 5.17 -25.43
CA GLY A 241 -12.06 6.13 -25.44
C GLY A 241 -12.16 6.94 -26.72
N TRP A 242 -11.58 6.41 -27.81
CA TRP A 242 -11.49 7.08 -29.09
C TRP A 242 -12.88 7.52 -29.61
N GLY A 243 -12.96 8.77 -30.06
CA GLY A 243 -14.23 9.41 -30.43
C GLY A 243 -14.92 10.15 -29.28
N GLY A 244 -14.35 10.14 -28.06
CA GLY A 244 -14.82 10.97 -26.95
C GLY A 244 -15.95 10.35 -26.12
N ASN A 245 -16.10 9.03 -26.16
CA ASN A 245 -17.18 8.32 -25.45
C ASN A 245 -16.78 7.90 -24.02
N GLY A 246 -15.58 8.27 -23.56
CA GLY A 246 -14.99 7.74 -22.33
C GLY A 246 -14.59 6.26 -22.45
N GLY A 247 -14.45 5.59 -21.31
CA GLY A 247 -14.06 4.19 -21.23
C GLY A 247 -12.75 4.07 -20.45
N CYS A 248 -12.21 2.85 -20.39
CA CYS A 248 -10.96 2.66 -19.66
C CYS A 248 -10.00 1.70 -20.35
N GLY A 249 -8.72 1.77 -19.99
CA GLY A 249 -7.73 0.80 -20.43
C GLY A 249 -8.17 -0.63 -20.09
N ILE A 250 -8.54 -0.88 -18.83
CA ILE A 250 -9.05 -2.20 -18.39
C ILE A 250 -10.22 -2.03 -17.43
N ARG A 251 -11.38 -2.58 -17.80
CA ARG A 251 -12.57 -2.67 -16.95
C ARG A 251 -12.66 -4.04 -16.29
N CYS A 252 -12.64 -4.09 -14.97
CA CYS A 252 -12.98 -5.28 -14.17
C CYS A 252 -14.35 -5.08 -13.52
N GLY A 253 -15.40 -5.63 -14.13
CA GLY A 253 -16.77 -5.49 -13.62
C GLY A 253 -17.33 -6.81 -13.10
N GLN A 254 -17.64 -6.88 -11.80
CA GLN A 254 -18.17 -8.09 -11.14
C GLN A 254 -17.34 -9.36 -11.40
N SER A 255 -16.03 -9.23 -11.48
CA SER A 255 -15.12 -10.33 -11.81
C SER A 255 -14.39 -10.83 -10.56
N THR A 256 -13.95 -12.09 -10.60
CA THR A 256 -13.25 -12.73 -9.48
C THR A 256 -11.91 -13.31 -9.93
N ASN A 257 -10.85 -13.14 -9.14
CA ASN A 257 -9.52 -13.66 -9.43
C ASN A 257 -8.99 -13.19 -10.79
N VAL A 258 -8.68 -11.90 -10.90
CA VAL A 258 -8.14 -11.26 -12.11
C VAL A 258 -6.72 -10.80 -11.83
N ALA A 259 -5.76 -11.28 -12.61
CA ALA A 259 -4.37 -10.86 -12.55
C ALA A 259 -4.03 -10.01 -13.79
N ILE A 260 -3.57 -8.79 -13.55
CA ILE A 260 -3.11 -7.84 -14.56
C ILE A 260 -1.65 -7.54 -14.25
N SER A 261 -0.75 -7.87 -15.17
CA SER A 261 0.67 -7.58 -15.06
C SER A 261 1.23 -6.94 -16.32
N ASN A 262 2.29 -6.16 -16.14
CA ASN A 262 3.12 -5.71 -17.26
C ASN A 262 2.36 -4.89 -18.33
N ALA A 263 1.20 -4.32 -17.99
CA ALA A 263 0.31 -3.67 -18.94
C ALA A 263 0.53 -2.16 -18.97
N VAL A 264 0.21 -1.55 -20.10
CA VAL A 264 0.38 -0.11 -20.34
C VAL A 264 -0.90 0.47 -20.90
N SER A 265 -1.29 1.67 -20.44
CA SER A 265 -2.43 2.39 -21.00
C SER A 265 -2.15 3.87 -21.18
N PHE A 266 -2.52 4.36 -22.36
CA PHE A 266 -2.55 5.78 -22.71
C PHE A 266 -3.95 6.21 -23.11
N SER A 267 -4.36 7.42 -22.71
CA SER A 267 -5.55 8.06 -23.25
C SER A 267 -5.43 9.58 -23.19
N SER A 268 -5.82 10.25 -24.27
CA SER A 268 -6.02 11.70 -24.30
C SER A 268 -7.49 12.10 -24.25
N LYS A 269 -8.40 11.12 -24.13
CA LYS A 269 -9.84 11.34 -24.32
C LYS A 269 -10.52 11.64 -22.99
N PRO A 270 -11.50 12.56 -22.96
CA PRO A 270 -12.28 12.83 -21.75
C PRO A 270 -12.89 11.54 -21.18
N TRP A 271 -12.83 11.37 -19.86
CA TRP A 271 -13.27 10.14 -19.17
C TRP A 271 -12.57 8.87 -19.66
N GLY A 272 -11.33 9.02 -20.15
CA GLY A 272 -10.43 7.94 -20.49
C GLY A 272 -9.65 7.53 -19.25
N ASP A 273 -10.27 6.69 -18.43
CA ASP A 273 -9.72 6.18 -17.17
C ASP A 273 -8.66 5.10 -17.46
N GLY A 274 -7.69 4.89 -16.59
CA GLY A 274 -6.77 3.75 -16.66
C GLY A 274 -7.54 2.47 -16.39
N TYR A 275 -7.59 2.05 -15.12
CA TYR A 275 -8.22 0.79 -14.72
C TYR A 275 -9.39 0.99 -13.77
N ASP A 276 -10.55 0.52 -14.21
CA ASP A 276 -11.81 0.57 -13.48
C ASP A 276 -12.09 -0.78 -12.83
N ILE A 277 -12.12 -0.83 -11.49
CA ILE A 277 -12.42 -2.06 -10.75
C ILE A 277 -13.74 -1.89 -10.00
N PHE A 278 -14.81 -2.44 -10.59
CA PHE A 278 -16.18 -2.40 -10.10
C PHE A 278 -16.58 -3.74 -9.48
N SER A 279 -17.10 -3.70 -8.25
CA SER A 279 -17.76 -4.85 -7.60
C SER A 279 -17.00 -6.18 -7.74
N SER A 280 -15.67 -6.14 -7.79
CA SER A 280 -14.82 -7.28 -8.11
C SER A 280 -14.04 -7.74 -6.88
N ASN A 281 -13.63 -9.00 -6.87
CA ASN A 281 -12.93 -9.62 -5.74
C ASN A 281 -11.68 -10.37 -6.17
N GLY A 282 -10.55 -10.14 -5.49
CA GLY A 282 -9.30 -10.83 -5.81
C GLY A 282 -8.72 -10.31 -7.12
N VAL A 283 -8.48 -9.00 -7.20
CA VAL A 283 -7.83 -8.39 -8.37
C VAL A 283 -6.40 -8.01 -8.01
N THR A 284 -5.43 -8.41 -8.83
CA THR A 284 -4.03 -7.99 -8.67
C THR A 284 -3.60 -7.19 -9.89
N VAL A 285 -3.05 -5.99 -9.68
CA VAL A 285 -2.47 -5.13 -10.70
C VAL A 285 -0.99 -4.96 -10.37
N ASN A 286 -0.09 -5.37 -11.25
CA ASN A 286 1.34 -5.34 -10.97
C ASN A 286 2.17 -4.81 -12.14
N ASP A 287 3.12 -3.92 -11.88
CA ASP A 287 4.08 -3.45 -12.89
C ASP A 287 3.38 -2.83 -14.11
N VAL A 288 2.50 -1.87 -13.86
CA VAL A 288 1.76 -1.17 -14.92
C VAL A 288 2.22 0.27 -15.09
N PHE A 289 2.08 0.79 -16.30
CA PHE A 289 2.38 2.19 -16.62
C PHE A 289 1.14 2.86 -17.20
N LEU A 290 0.58 3.84 -16.49
CA LEU A 290 -0.68 4.48 -16.86
C LEU A 290 -0.47 5.98 -17.06
N ARG A 291 -0.70 6.47 -18.28
CA ARG A 291 -0.75 7.90 -18.62
C ARG A 291 -2.10 8.21 -19.26
N THR A 292 -3.07 8.53 -18.42
CA THR A 292 -4.47 8.66 -18.81
C THR A 292 -4.96 10.08 -18.69
N ASN A 293 -5.98 10.45 -19.46
CA ASN A 293 -6.66 11.72 -19.26
C ASN A 293 -7.26 11.75 -17.85
N ASP A 294 -8.08 10.75 -17.54
CA ASP A 294 -8.85 10.70 -16.31
C ASP A 294 -8.21 9.74 -15.28
N ASP A 295 -9.00 9.19 -14.36
CA ASP A 295 -8.57 8.38 -13.22
C ASP A 295 -7.65 7.23 -13.60
N ALA A 296 -6.43 7.16 -13.07
CA ALA A 296 -5.49 6.10 -13.40
C ALA A 296 -5.95 4.74 -12.86
N ILE A 297 -6.31 4.64 -11.58
CA ILE A 297 -6.89 3.42 -11.00
C ILE A 297 -8.07 3.79 -10.10
N ALA A 298 -9.24 3.27 -10.44
CA ALA A 298 -10.46 3.53 -9.73
C ALA A 298 -11.04 2.26 -9.08
N PHE A 299 -11.46 2.41 -7.83
CA PHE A 299 -12.17 1.38 -7.07
C PHE A 299 -13.59 1.85 -6.84
N TYR A 300 -14.52 1.09 -7.38
CA TYR A 300 -15.94 1.42 -7.40
C TYR A 300 -16.74 0.30 -6.74
N GLY A 301 -17.83 0.69 -6.08
CA GLY A 301 -18.81 -0.27 -5.56
C GLY A 301 -19.63 -0.89 -6.71
N GLY A 302 -20.94 -0.87 -6.55
CA GLY A 302 -21.90 -1.30 -7.57
C GLY A 302 -22.72 -0.14 -8.15
N GLY A 303 -23.91 -0.44 -8.65
CA GLY A 303 -24.94 0.49 -9.11
C GLY A 303 -24.71 1.11 -10.50
N LYS A 304 -23.45 1.28 -10.93
CA LYS A 304 -23.11 1.79 -12.27
C LYS A 304 -22.78 0.65 -13.24
N ASP A 305 -23.05 0.87 -14.52
CA ASP A 305 -22.79 -0.05 -15.65
C ASP A 305 -23.40 -1.46 -15.49
N GLY A 306 -24.41 -1.60 -14.63
CA GLY A 306 -25.07 -2.86 -14.34
C GLY A 306 -24.28 -3.79 -13.40
N PHE A 307 -23.24 -3.29 -12.73
CA PHE A 307 -22.48 -4.03 -11.73
C PHE A 307 -23.09 -3.86 -10.34
N THR A 308 -23.09 -4.92 -9.54
CA THR A 308 -23.62 -4.91 -8.17
C THR A 308 -22.69 -5.67 -7.21
N GLY A 309 -22.64 -5.23 -5.96
CA GLY A 309 -21.88 -5.90 -4.90
C GLY A 309 -20.68 -5.12 -4.39
N ASN A 310 -19.84 -5.82 -3.62
CA ASN A 310 -18.66 -5.26 -2.97
C ASN A 310 -17.45 -5.30 -3.90
N CYS A 311 -16.51 -4.38 -3.69
CA CYS A 311 -15.22 -4.34 -4.34
C CYS A 311 -14.14 -4.59 -3.27
N HIS A 312 -13.45 -5.74 -3.31
CA HIS A 312 -12.56 -6.11 -2.21
C HIS A 312 -11.43 -7.07 -2.55
N ASN A 313 -10.47 -7.21 -1.63
CA ASN A 313 -9.26 -8.04 -1.80
C ASN A 313 -8.49 -7.65 -3.07
N ILE A 314 -8.06 -6.40 -3.14
CA ILE A 314 -7.36 -5.87 -4.31
C ILE A 314 -5.94 -5.50 -3.94
N VAL A 315 -4.99 -5.86 -4.80
CA VAL A 315 -3.57 -5.56 -4.62
C VAL A 315 -3.06 -4.82 -5.85
N VAL A 316 -2.46 -3.65 -5.65
CA VAL A 316 -1.81 -2.85 -6.71
C VAL A 316 -0.35 -2.63 -6.34
N THR A 317 0.59 -3.06 -7.18
CA THR A 317 2.02 -2.98 -6.88
C THR A 317 2.93 -2.61 -8.03
N ASN A 318 4.07 -1.98 -7.71
CA ASN A 318 5.21 -1.79 -8.62
C ASN A 318 4.89 -0.95 -9.87
N SER A 319 3.99 0.02 -9.76
CA SER A 319 3.42 0.72 -10.92
C SER A 319 3.81 2.19 -10.98
N THR A 320 3.81 2.74 -12.19
CA THR A 320 4.03 4.17 -12.46
C THR A 320 2.74 4.79 -12.99
N LEU A 321 2.27 5.84 -12.33
CA LEU A 321 1.02 6.54 -12.64
C LEU A 321 1.32 7.99 -13.02
N LEU A 322 0.77 8.42 -14.15
CA LEU A 322 0.99 9.71 -14.77
C LEU A 322 -0.33 10.25 -15.37
N PRO A 323 -1.46 10.30 -14.62
CA PRO A 323 -2.67 10.89 -15.17
C PRO A 323 -2.45 12.38 -15.48
N ASP A 324 -3.01 12.82 -16.59
CA ASP A 324 -2.83 14.14 -17.17
C ASP A 324 -3.89 15.15 -16.68
N ASN A 325 -5.09 14.70 -16.24
CA ASN A 325 -6.17 15.59 -15.79
C ASN A 325 -6.77 15.24 -14.41
N ALA A 326 -7.02 13.96 -14.10
CA ALA A 326 -7.76 13.55 -12.88
C ALA A 326 -6.88 12.94 -11.77
N HIS A 327 -7.23 11.77 -11.23
CA HIS A 327 -6.62 11.20 -10.01
C HIS A 327 -5.77 9.97 -10.27
N GLU A 328 -4.73 9.73 -9.46
CA GLU A 328 -4.01 8.45 -9.51
C GLU A 328 -4.82 7.33 -8.88
N PHE A 329 -5.49 7.63 -7.77
CA PHE A 329 -6.40 6.72 -7.10
C PHE A 329 -7.73 7.40 -6.83
N SER A 330 -8.79 6.81 -7.38
CA SER A 330 -10.17 7.20 -7.16
C SER A 330 -10.90 6.12 -6.37
N ILE A 331 -11.48 6.49 -5.23
CA ILE A 331 -12.17 5.57 -4.32
C ILE A 331 -13.60 6.05 -4.09
N GLY A 332 -14.57 5.21 -4.45
CA GLY A 332 -15.99 5.55 -4.29
C GLY A 332 -16.54 6.13 -5.57
N VAL A 333 -17.12 7.32 -5.57
CA VAL A 333 -17.96 7.90 -6.62
C VAL A 333 -19.22 7.07 -6.90
N TYR A 334 -19.11 5.78 -7.17
CA TYR A 334 -20.22 4.90 -7.50
C TYR A 334 -20.41 3.79 -6.46
N GLY A 335 -21.67 3.54 -6.16
CA GLY A 335 -22.16 2.48 -5.30
C GLY A 335 -23.58 2.08 -5.70
N ASP A 336 -24.10 1.06 -5.05
CA ASP A 336 -25.46 0.59 -5.34
C ASP A 336 -26.50 1.49 -4.64
N GLN A 337 -27.55 1.83 -5.37
CA GLN A 337 -28.60 2.73 -4.89
C GLN A 337 -29.48 2.09 -3.80
N ASN A 338 -29.61 0.77 -3.84
CA ASN A 338 -30.59 0.01 -3.08
C ASN A 338 -29.96 -0.88 -2.02
N ILE A 339 -28.71 -1.30 -2.21
CA ILE A 339 -27.99 -2.13 -1.25
C ILE A 339 -26.75 -1.44 -0.71
N ASP A 340 -26.46 -1.69 0.55
CA ASP A 340 -25.22 -1.26 1.15
C ASP A 340 -24.06 -2.07 0.58
N THR A 341 -23.04 -1.39 0.07
CA THR A 341 -21.83 -2.03 -0.48
C THR A 341 -20.57 -1.55 0.24
N GLN A 342 -19.48 -2.28 0.04
CA GLN A 342 -18.18 -1.99 0.60
C GLN A 342 -17.11 -1.92 -0.48
N ILE A 343 -16.20 -0.97 -0.33
CA ILE A 343 -14.91 -0.94 -1.00
C ILE A 343 -13.86 -1.19 0.09
N ARG A 344 -13.25 -2.38 0.11
CA ARG A 344 -12.48 -2.78 1.29
C ARG A 344 -11.35 -3.76 1.02
N ASP A 345 -10.44 -3.86 1.99
CA ASP A 345 -9.32 -4.80 1.94
C ASP A 345 -8.46 -4.56 0.69
N ILE A 346 -8.06 -3.30 0.48
CA ILE A 346 -7.25 -2.86 -0.66
C ILE A 346 -5.83 -2.55 -0.18
N VAL A 347 -4.85 -3.10 -0.89
CA VAL A 347 -3.42 -2.83 -0.66
C VAL A 347 -2.82 -2.22 -1.91
N VAL A 348 -2.24 -1.03 -1.76
CA VAL A 348 -1.49 -0.33 -2.79
C VAL A 348 -0.07 -0.16 -2.27
N ALA A 349 0.92 -0.67 -2.99
CA ALA A 349 2.30 -0.62 -2.54
C ALA A 349 3.32 -0.38 -3.65
N ASN A 350 4.37 0.37 -3.35
CA ASN A 350 5.47 0.63 -4.29
C ASN A 350 4.99 1.29 -5.60
N ILE A 351 4.50 2.53 -5.48
CA ILE A 351 3.94 3.28 -6.61
C ILE A 351 4.74 4.57 -6.83
N ASP A 352 5.03 4.86 -8.09
CA ASP A 352 5.57 6.14 -8.52
C ASP A 352 4.48 6.98 -9.17
N ILE A 353 4.06 8.04 -8.49
CA ILE A 353 3.16 9.05 -9.02
C ILE A 353 4.03 10.14 -9.64
N CYS A 354 4.06 10.17 -10.97
CA CYS A 354 4.87 11.09 -11.76
C CYS A 354 4.01 12.19 -12.41
N SER A 355 2.70 12.26 -12.10
CA SER A 355 1.79 13.29 -12.60
C SER A 355 2.34 14.69 -12.40
N TRP A 356 2.01 15.55 -13.35
CA TRP A 356 2.61 16.87 -13.47
C TRP A 356 1.55 17.94 -13.76
N SER A 357 0.43 17.53 -14.33
CA SER A 357 -0.68 18.36 -14.81
C SER A 357 -1.96 17.89 -14.14
N ARG A 358 -2.71 18.79 -13.48
CA ARG A 358 -4.08 18.52 -13.01
C ARG A 358 -4.91 19.80 -13.07
N SER A 359 -6.13 19.70 -13.58
CA SER A 359 -7.05 20.85 -13.66
C SER A 359 -7.98 20.96 -12.44
N SER A 360 -8.21 19.87 -11.70
CA SER A 360 -9.40 19.76 -10.83
C SER A 360 -9.19 20.15 -9.36
N GLY A 361 -7.97 20.41 -8.90
CA GLY A 361 -7.68 20.71 -7.48
C GLY A 361 -8.04 19.58 -6.50
N GLN A 362 -8.37 18.39 -7.02
CA GLN A 362 -8.67 17.18 -6.27
C GLN A 362 -7.36 16.46 -5.88
N GLY A 363 -7.42 15.58 -4.87
CA GLY A 363 -6.23 14.93 -4.29
C GLY A 363 -5.67 13.82 -5.18
N CYS A 364 -4.38 13.46 -5.06
CA CYS A 364 -3.84 12.26 -5.72
C CYS A 364 -4.56 10.99 -5.27
N PHE A 365 -4.80 10.95 -3.97
CA PHE A 365 -5.70 10.00 -3.34
C PHE A 365 -7.05 10.69 -3.16
N TYR A 366 -8.01 10.35 -4.02
CA TYR A 366 -9.32 10.96 -4.03
C TYR A 366 -10.39 9.97 -3.56
N PHE A 367 -10.94 10.23 -2.38
CA PHE A 367 -12.09 9.50 -1.85
C PHE A 367 -13.31 10.39 -1.93
N SER A 368 -14.26 9.98 -2.76
CA SER A 368 -15.56 10.61 -2.93
C SER A 368 -16.65 9.59 -2.63
N VAL A 369 -16.76 9.17 -1.38
CA VAL A 369 -17.55 7.98 -1.03
C VAL A 369 -19.02 8.34 -0.95
N GLY A 370 -19.75 8.00 -2.02
CA GLY A 370 -21.20 8.15 -2.18
C GLY A 370 -21.95 6.82 -2.18
N ASP A 371 -23.23 6.84 -2.54
CA ASP A 371 -24.10 5.69 -2.83
C ASP A 371 -24.00 4.53 -1.85
N ARG A 372 -24.22 4.84 -0.57
CA ARG A 372 -24.30 3.83 0.50
C ARG A 372 -23.04 2.97 0.64
N VAL A 373 -21.91 3.40 0.05
CA VAL A 373 -20.64 2.70 0.14
C VAL A 373 -20.00 2.95 1.50
N ARG A 374 -19.46 1.89 2.12
CA ARG A 374 -18.42 2.02 3.16
C ARG A 374 -17.07 1.70 2.55
N ALA A 375 -16.17 2.68 2.51
CA ALA A 375 -14.77 2.46 2.16
C ALA A 375 -13.98 2.15 3.44
N ALA A 376 -13.41 0.95 3.56
CA ALA A 376 -12.68 0.59 4.78
C ALA A 376 -11.52 -0.39 4.60
N ASN A 377 -10.53 -0.34 5.50
CA ASN A 377 -9.32 -1.18 5.44
C ASN A 377 -8.57 -1.02 4.10
N LEU A 378 -8.14 0.22 3.82
CA LEU A 378 -7.30 0.54 2.66
C LEU A 378 -5.89 0.89 3.14
N LYS A 379 -4.88 0.30 2.50
CA LYS A 379 -3.47 0.46 2.86
C LYS A 379 -2.67 0.96 1.67
N PHE A 380 -2.08 2.13 1.81
CA PHE A 380 -1.22 2.77 0.82
C PHE A 380 0.19 2.85 1.36
N SER A 381 1.17 2.33 0.63
CA SER A 381 2.51 2.18 1.18
C SER A 381 3.63 2.34 0.14
N ASN A 382 4.75 2.97 0.50
CA ASN A 382 5.86 3.25 -0.43
C ASN A 382 5.39 3.97 -1.70
N ILE A 383 4.76 5.13 -1.52
CA ILE A 383 4.29 5.90 -2.67
C ILE A 383 5.11 7.17 -2.76
N ARG A 384 5.68 7.40 -3.93
CA ARG A 384 6.55 8.53 -4.21
C ARG A 384 5.81 9.42 -5.17
N VAL A 385 5.51 10.63 -4.72
CA VAL A 385 4.71 11.61 -5.44
C VAL A 385 5.64 12.74 -5.85
N LYS A 386 5.77 12.95 -7.16
CA LYS A 386 6.49 14.09 -7.72
C LYS A 386 5.65 15.35 -7.65
N ASP A 387 6.28 16.47 -7.97
CA ASP A 387 5.58 17.74 -8.03
C ASP A 387 4.52 17.70 -9.12
N PHE A 388 3.38 18.32 -8.86
CA PHE A 388 2.26 18.38 -9.78
C PHE A 388 1.58 19.75 -9.73
N ILE A 389 1.02 20.17 -10.86
CA ILE A 389 0.14 21.34 -10.93
C ILE A 389 -1.17 20.95 -10.28
N GLY A 390 -1.39 21.39 -9.03
CA GLY A 390 -2.58 21.07 -8.27
C GLY A 390 -2.46 21.53 -6.82
N SER A 391 -3.54 21.40 -6.05
CA SER A 391 -3.59 21.95 -4.68
C SER A 391 -3.68 20.90 -3.58
N ALA A 392 -3.91 19.62 -3.91
CA ALA A 392 -4.15 18.60 -2.90
C ALA A 392 -3.41 17.28 -3.16
N LEU A 393 -2.85 16.70 -2.09
CA LEU A 393 -2.27 15.36 -2.09
C LEU A 393 -3.34 14.31 -1.75
N ILE A 394 -4.17 14.59 -0.75
CA ILE A 394 -5.20 13.66 -0.26
C ILE A 394 -6.50 14.42 -0.04
N ARG A 395 -7.61 13.93 -0.60
CA ARG A 395 -8.94 14.43 -0.26
C ARG A 395 -9.86 13.27 0.04
N MET A 396 -10.43 13.28 1.23
CA MET A 396 -11.35 12.25 1.67
C MET A 396 -12.68 12.84 2.13
N ALA A 397 -13.77 12.42 1.50
CA ALA A 397 -15.09 12.82 1.95
C ALA A 397 -16.10 11.69 1.78
N VAL A 398 -16.92 11.49 2.82
CA VAL A 398 -18.25 10.91 2.60
C VAL A 398 -19.11 12.01 2.00
N VAL A 399 -19.66 11.75 0.82
CA VAL A 399 -20.36 12.76 0.03
C VAL A 399 -21.76 12.31 -0.32
N TYR A 400 -22.61 13.30 -0.58
CA TYR A 400 -23.76 13.16 -1.48
C TYR A 400 -23.58 14.19 -2.58
N ASN A 401 -23.27 13.73 -3.79
CA ASN A 401 -23.22 14.57 -4.98
C ASN A 401 -24.31 14.11 -5.94
N SER A 402 -25.39 14.89 -6.09
CA SER A 402 -26.55 14.52 -6.92
C SER A 402 -26.23 14.31 -8.41
N THR A 403 -25.04 14.72 -8.89
CA THR A 403 -24.58 14.41 -10.26
C THR A 403 -24.17 12.95 -10.41
N TYR A 404 -23.56 12.36 -9.38
CA TYR A 404 -22.99 11.01 -9.44
C TYR A 404 -23.66 10.02 -8.50
N ASN A 405 -24.38 10.51 -7.49
CA ASN A 405 -24.94 9.73 -6.40
C ASN A 405 -26.43 9.92 -6.25
N TYR A 406 -27.11 8.83 -5.91
CA TYR A 406 -28.49 8.77 -5.48
C TYR A 406 -28.59 8.88 -3.95
N ASN A 407 -27.56 8.46 -3.23
CA ASN A 407 -27.53 8.51 -1.76
C ASN A 407 -26.16 8.96 -1.24
N PRO A 408 -26.08 9.53 -0.02
CA PRO A 408 -24.79 9.71 0.62
C PRO A 408 -24.09 8.37 0.87
N GLY A 409 -22.76 8.38 0.89
CA GLY A 409 -21.98 7.23 1.35
C GLY A 409 -22.21 6.93 2.83
N ARG A 410 -21.71 5.79 3.29
CA ARG A 410 -21.87 5.34 4.68
C ARG A 410 -20.73 5.76 5.58
N ALA A 411 -19.49 5.53 5.16
CA ALA A 411 -18.31 5.85 5.97
C ALA A 411 -17.01 5.71 5.15
N ILE A 412 -15.98 6.42 5.61
CA ILE A 412 -14.58 6.15 5.30
C ILE A 412 -13.93 5.75 6.63
N ASP A 413 -13.28 4.59 6.70
CA ASP A 413 -12.78 4.09 7.97
C ASP A 413 -11.53 3.20 7.84
N SER A 414 -10.58 3.34 8.75
CA SER A 414 -9.39 2.47 8.79
C SER A 414 -8.56 2.56 7.49
N VAL A 415 -8.04 3.76 7.20
CA VAL A 415 -7.18 4.01 6.05
C VAL A 415 -5.76 4.31 6.54
N PHE A 416 -4.79 3.60 5.97
CA PHE A 416 -3.41 3.63 6.40
C PHE A 416 -2.52 4.13 5.27
N PHE A 417 -1.76 5.19 5.53
CA PHE A 417 -0.73 5.71 4.66
C PHE A 417 0.62 5.48 5.35
N THR A 418 1.49 4.68 4.74
CA THR A 418 2.81 4.34 5.30
C THR A 418 3.93 4.65 4.31
N ASN A 419 4.88 5.51 4.68
CA ASN A 419 5.99 5.90 3.81
C ASN A 419 5.49 6.51 2.49
N ILE A 420 4.77 7.62 2.60
CA ILE A 420 4.32 8.43 1.46
C ILE A 420 5.28 9.61 1.37
N ASN A 421 5.98 9.76 0.25
CA ASN A 421 6.94 10.83 0.07
C ASN A 421 6.50 11.73 -1.08
N TYR A 422 6.07 12.95 -0.76
CA TYR A 422 5.88 14.01 -1.74
C TYR A 422 7.16 14.84 -1.87
N THR A 423 7.61 15.05 -3.10
CA THR A 423 8.74 15.92 -3.42
C THR A 423 8.36 16.89 -4.53
N GLY A 424 8.23 18.16 -4.17
CA GLY A 424 7.93 19.23 -5.11
C GLY A 424 8.25 20.62 -4.55
N THR A 425 7.75 21.65 -5.22
CA THR A 425 8.00 23.05 -4.88
C THR A 425 7.05 23.59 -3.80
N GLY A 426 5.86 23.00 -3.68
CA GLY A 426 4.79 23.43 -2.76
C GLY A 426 4.61 22.53 -1.54
N THR A 427 3.58 22.79 -0.75
CA THR A 427 3.11 21.89 0.33
C THR A 427 1.64 21.58 0.05
N PRO A 428 1.33 20.51 -0.70
CA PRO A 428 -0.03 20.24 -1.15
C PRO A 428 -0.96 20.01 0.04
N ALA A 429 -2.19 20.52 -0.04
CA ALA A 429 -3.17 20.37 1.02
C ALA A 429 -3.65 18.92 1.13
N SER A 430 -4.07 18.53 2.33
CA SER A 430 -4.79 17.27 2.54
C SER A 430 -6.04 17.51 3.37
N SER A 431 -7.05 16.66 3.23
CA SER A 431 -8.29 16.81 4.02
C SER A 431 -9.07 15.51 4.20
N ALA A 432 -9.83 15.46 5.29
CA ALA A 432 -10.84 14.43 5.53
C ALA A 432 -12.11 15.03 6.17
N SER A 433 -13.28 14.66 5.68
CA SER A 433 -14.59 15.02 6.25
C SER A 433 -15.58 13.87 6.17
N GLY A 434 -16.48 13.77 7.15
CA GLY A 434 -17.71 12.98 7.04
C GLY A 434 -18.88 13.84 6.56
N TYR A 435 -20.03 13.21 6.37
CA TYR A 435 -21.26 13.85 5.89
C TYR A 435 -22.16 14.31 7.04
N ASP A 436 -22.37 13.44 8.03
CA ASP A 436 -23.18 13.72 9.23
C ASP A 436 -22.70 12.89 10.44
N THR A 437 -23.43 12.95 11.57
CA THR A 437 -23.07 12.25 12.81
C THR A 437 -23.07 10.71 12.68
N THR A 438 -23.77 10.16 11.70
CA THR A 438 -23.86 8.72 11.40
C THR A 438 -22.96 8.29 10.24
N ARG A 439 -22.56 9.24 9.38
CA ARG A 439 -21.77 9.01 8.16
C ARG A 439 -20.41 9.68 8.25
N ARG A 440 -19.49 9.01 8.93
CA ARG A 440 -18.23 9.60 9.42
C ARG A 440 -17.02 9.18 8.59
N THR A 441 -15.95 9.98 8.72
CA THR A 441 -14.61 9.62 8.25
C THR A 441 -13.70 9.41 9.46
N THR A 442 -13.33 8.18 9.76
CA THR A 442 -12.63 7.83 11.00
C THR A 442 -11.38 7.01 10.77
N ASN A 443 -10.46 7.02 11.75
CA ASN A 443 -9.34 6.09 11.81
C ASN A 443 -8.43 6.20 10.56
N ILE A 444 -7.85 7.38 10.37
CA ILE A 444 -6.93 7.68 9.27
C ILE A 444 -5.52 7.83 9.84
N PHE A 445 -4.62 6.96 9.42
CA PHE A 445 -3.30 6.84 10.02
C PHE A 445 -2.21 7.18 9.01
N PHE A 446 -1.45 8.22 9.30
CA PHE A 446 -0.24 8.58 8.57
C PHE A 446 0.97 8.15 9.38
N ASN A 447 1.75 7.24 8.81
CA ASN A 447 3.03 6.81 9.33
C ASN A 447 4.11 7.13 8.29
N ASN A 448 5.05 8.00 8.63
CA ASN A 448 6.09 8.46 7.73
C ASN A 448 5.54 9.13 6.47
N LEU A 449 4.59 10.05 6.63
CA LEU A 449 4.27 11.00 5.57
C LEU A 449 5.40 12.01 5.50
N ILE A 450 6.08 12.08 4.37
CA ILE A 450 7.19 12.99 4.10
C ILE A 450 6.72 14.02 3.07
N ILE A 451 6.85 15.29 3.40
CA ILE A 451 6.58 16.41 2.49
C ILE A 451 7.88 17.21 2.35
N ASN A 452 8.46 17.19 1.14
CA ASN A 452 9.71 17.86 0.80
C ASN A 452 10.84 17.56 1.80
N GLY A 453 11.04 16.28 2.09
CA GLY A 453 12.07 15.80 3.00
C GLY A 453 11.75 15.96 4.50
N THR A 454 10.64 16.60 4.85
CA THR A 454 10.21 16.75 6.25
C THR A 454 9.14 15.71 6.60
N ILE A 455 9.37 14.95 7.66
CA ILE A 455 8.37 14.02 8.19
C ILE A 455 7.25 14.81 8.88
N ALA A 456 6.02 14.66 8.42
CA ALA A 456 4.84 15.25 9.02
C ALA A 456 4.35 14.41 10.20
N THR A 457 4.53 14.92 11.41
CA THR A 457 4.10 14.29 12.68
C THR A 457 2.87 14.96 13.30
N SER A 458 2.25 15.91 12.59
CA SER A 458 1.00 16.56 13.00
C SER A 458 0.17 16.97 11.78
N ALA A 459 -1.12 17.28 12.00
CA ALA A 459 -2.00 17.77 10.93
C ALA A 459 -1.47 19.06 10.28
N THR A 460 -0.97 20.01 11.08
CA THR A 460 -0.36 21.25 10.57
C THR A 460 0.87 20.97 9.72
N ALA A 461 1.77 20.09 10.17
CA ALA A 461 2.96 19.72 9.41
C ALA A 461 2.63 18.99 8.10
N ALA A 462 1.49 18.30 8.05
CA ALA A 462 0.98 17.62 6.86
C ALA A 462 0.15 18.53 5.93
N ASN A 463 -0.01 19.83 6.26
CA ASN A 463 -1.01 20.72 5.64
C ASN A 463 -2.40 20.07 5.54
N PHE A 464 -2.80 19.39 6.62
CA PHE A 464 -4.00 18.57 6.68
C PHE A 464 -5.14 19.28 7.41
N THR A 465 -6.27 19.42 6.71
CA THR A 465 -7.51 19.98 7.26
C THR A 465 -8.45 18.86 7.71
N ARG A 466 -8.73 18.80 9.01
CA ARG A 466 -9.78 17.94 9.57
C ARG A 466 -11.14 18.64 9.44
N GLY A 467 -11.97 18.18 8.53
CA GLY A 467 -13.33 18.66 8.33
C GLY A 467 -14.35 18.07 9.31
N SER A 468 -15.62 18.49 9.15
CA SER A 468 -16.75 18.04 9.98
C SER A 468 -16.85 16.52 10.01
N TYR A 469 -17.25 15.96 11.16
CA TYR A 469 -17.49 14.53 11.37
C TYR A 469 -16.29 13.59 11.08
N ALA A 470 -15.10 14.16 10.87
CA ALA A 470 -13.86 13.41 10.82
C ALA A 470 -13.26 13.25 12.22
N SER A 471 -12.65 12.11 12.55
CA SER A 471 -12.00 11.89 13.85
C SER A 471 -10.97 10.77 13.84
N ASN A 472 -10.10 10.75 14.85
CA ASN A 472 -9.00 9.79 14.96
C ASN A 472 -8.11 9.79 13.71
N ILE A 473 -7.50 10.95 13.46
CA ILE A 473 -6.53 11.16 12.39
C ILE A 473 -5.19 11.41 13.06
N THR A 474 -4.22 10.54 12.81
CA THR A 474 -2.91 10.60 13.49
C THR A 474 -1.78 10.69 12.49
N PHE A 475 -0.72 11.38 12.89
CA PHE A 475 0.50 11.54 12.13
C PHE A 475 1.66 11.09 13.00
N SER A 476 2.56 10.30 12.43
CA SER A 476 3.69 9.71 13.14
C SER A 476 4.87 9.56 12.18
N ALA A 477 6.09 9.62 12.72
CA ALA A 477 7.26 9.11 12.02
C ALA A 477 7.27 7.57 12.08
N LEU A 478 8.11 6.91 11.28
CA LEU A 478 8.39 5.49 11.51
C LEU A 478 8.82 5.28 12.97
N PRO A 479 8.44 4.14 13.59
CA PRO A 479 8.94 3.80 14.93
C PRO A 479 10.46 3.61 14.95
N VAL A 480 11.02 3.33 13.78
CA VAL A 480 12.37 2.81 13.62
C VAL A 480 13.09 3.52 12.48
N THR A 481 14.40 3.67 12.65
CA THR A 481 15.35 4.12 11.64
C THR A 481 16.15 2.91 11.17
N ILE A 482 16.28 2.72 9.85
CA ILE A 482 17.06 1.62 9.28
C ILE A 482 18.52 1.71 9.74
N GLY A 483 19.11 0.55 10.06
CA GLY A 483 20.47 0.41 10.55
C GLY A 483 20.63 0.74 12.04
N GLN A 484 19.60 1.25 12.71
CA GLN A 484 19.62 1.50 14.15
C GLN A 484 19.16 0.27 14.94
N THR A 485 19.57 0.23 16.21
CA THR A 485 19.28 -0.86 17.13
C THR A 485 18.12 -0.49 18.05
N TYR A 486 17.17 -1.40 18.24
CA TYR A 486 15.97 -1.18 19.03
C TYR A 486 15.71 -2.32 20.04
N ILE A 487 15.03 -1.94 21.11
CA ILE A 487 14.37 -2.85 22.05
C ILE A 487 12.89 -2.86 21.66
N MET A 488 12.31 -4.05 21.46
CA MET A 488 10.89 -4.23 21.15
C MET A 488 10.16 -4.66 22.42
N THR A 489 9.37 -3.76 23.00
CA THR A 489 8.72 -3.95 24.30
C THR A 489 7.21 -4.14 24.12
N ALA A 490 6.66 -5.25 24.61
CA ALA A 490 5.22 -5.52 24.57
C ALA A 490 4.45 -4.60 25.53
N GLU A 491 3.35 -4.00 25.08
CA GLU A 491 2.54 -3.06 25.86
C GLU A 491 1.91 -3.72 27.08
N ASN A 492 1.47 -4.98 26.98
CA ASN A 492 0.78 -5.66 28.08
C ASN A 492 1.66 -5.94 29.31
N SER A 493 2.97 -6.08 29.13
CA SER A 493 3.89 -6.55 30.17
C SER A 493 5.06 -5.61 30.45
N SER A 494 5.32 -4.64 29.56
CA SER A 494 6.53 -3.82 29.55
C SER A 494 7.83 -4.63 29.45
N LYS A 495 7.77 -5.86 28.92
CA LYS A 495 8.92 -6.76 28.70
C LYS A 495 9.31 -6.81 27.24
N CYS A 496 10.58 -7.09 26.96
CA CYS A 496 11.11 -7.05 25.61
C CYS A 496 11.31 -8.43 24.97
N ALA A 497 11.18 -8.49 23.65
CA ALA A 497 11.38 -9.68 22.84
C ALA A 497 12.87 -10.07 22.77
N ASN A 498 13.19 -11.34 23.00
CA ASN A 498 14.54 -11.89 22.89
C ASN A 498 14.54 -13.42 22.64
N PRO A 499 15.63 -13.99 22.08
CA PRO A 499 15.80 -15.44 22.03
C PRO A 499 15.80 -16.06 23.43
N SER A 500 15.08 -17.16 23.61
CA SER A 500 14.98 -17.87 24.88
C SER A 500 16.35 -18.22 25.46
N GLY A 501 16.56 -17.89 26.74
CA GLY A 501 17.82 -18.07 27.44
C GLY A 501 19.01 -17.26 26.88
N GLY A 502 18.78 -16.30 25.97
CA GLY A 502 19.86 -15.60 25.27
C GLY A 502 20.67 -16.50 24.33
N SER A 503 20.11 -17.64 23.91
CA SER A 503 20.76 -18.57 22.99
C SER A 503 21.04 -17.92 21.64
N SER A 504 22.15 -18.29 20.99
CA SER A 504 22.49 -17.91 19.61
C SER A 504 22.17 -19.01 18.59
N SER A 505 21.49 -20.09 19.00
CA SER A 505 21.17 -21.20 18.10
C SER A 505 19.98 -20.86 17.20
N ALA A 506 20.12 -21.15 15.90
CA ALA A 506 19.03 -21.16 14.94
C ALA A 506 17.87 -22.03 15.43
N GLY A 507 16.63 -21.55 15.27
CA GLY A 507 15.42 -22.23 15.72
C GLY A 507 15.05 -21.96 17.19
N THR A 508 15.83 -21.16 17.91
CA THR A 508 15.46 -20.76 19.28
C THR A 508 14.21 -19.88 19.25
N ASN A 509 13.19 -20.22 20.04
CA ASN A 509 11.99 -19.39 20.19
C ASN A 509 12.32 -17.98 20.70
N ILE A 510 11.63 -16.99 20.15
CA ILE A 510 11.58 -15.65 20.72
C ILE A 510 10.54 -15.65 21.85
N VAL A 511 10.93 -15.09 22.98
CA VAL A 511 10.13 -14.95 24.20
C VAL A 511 10.17 -13.50 24.67
N GLN A 512 9.30 -13.11 25.58
CA GLN A 512 9.46 -11.85 26.32
C GLN A 512 10.26 -12.07 27.62
N ASN A 513 11.14 -11.14 27.97
CA ASN A 513 11.73 -11.05 29.31
C ASN A 513 11.91 -9.60 29.76
N THR A 514 12.05 -9.41 31.06
CA THR A 514 12.51 -8.15 31.65
C THR A 514 13.79 -7.68 30.98
N TYR A 515 13.83 -6.42 30.54
CA TYR A 515 15.02 -5.84 29.91
C TYR A 515 16.16 -5.73 30.92
N ALA A 516 17.30 -6.32 30.58
CA ALA A 516 18.49 -6.36 31.42
C ALA A 516 19.75 -5.87 30.66
N SER A 517 19.55 -5.02 29.64
CA SER A 517 20.63 -4.43 28.83
C SER A 517 21.53 -5.42 28.11
N ASN A 518 21.02 -6.63 27.85
CA ASN A 518 21.76 -7.63 27.10
C ASN A 518 21.60 -7.42 25.59
N THR A 519 22.67 -7.69 24.84
CA THR A 519 22.66 -7.59 23.37
C THR A 519 21.70 -8.58 22.71
N TYR A 520 21.39 -9.71 23.35
CA TYR A 520 20.37 -10.64 22.84
C TYR A 520 18.94 -10.09 22.98
N GLN A 521 18.72 -8.99 23.70
CA GLN A 521 17.43 -8.28 23.81
C GLN A 521 17.33 -7.09 22.86
N GLN A 522 18.30 -6.95 21.95
CA GLN A 522 18.44 -5.83 21.04
C GLN A 522 18.39 -6.30 19.59
N TRP A 523 17.74 -5.52 18.74
CA TRP A 523 17.45 -5.88 17.36
C TRP A 523 17.83 -4.74 16.41
N VAL A 524 18.71 -5.02 15.45
CA VAL A 524 19.00 -4.10 14.35
C VAL A 524 17.84 -4.18 13.35
N VAL A 525 17.31 -3.01 12.99
CA VAL A 525 16.26 -2.92 11.98
C VAL A 525 16.90 -2.76 10.61
N GLU A 526 16.63 -3.70 9.71
CA GLU A 526 17.13 -3.70 8.34
C GLU A 526 15.98 -3.56 7.35
N ASP A 527 16.24 -2.88 6.24
CA ASP A 527 15.28 -2.79 5.14
C ASP A 527 15.18 -4.14 4.41
N ALA A 528 13.98 -4.64 4.21
CA ALA A 528 13.69 -5.82 3.39
C ALA A 528 13.06 -5.46 2.03
N GLY A 529 12.98 -4.17 1.71
CA GLY A 529 12.30 -3.63 0.54
C GLY A 529 10.78 -3.60 0.74
N ASN A 530 10.09 -2.78 -0.06
CA ASN A 530 8.63 -2.69 -0.07
C ASN A 530 8.01 -2.46 1.32
N ASN A 531 8.61 -1.60 2.16
CA ASN A 531 8.17 -1.29 3.54
C ASN A 531 8.17 -2.47 4.52
N PHE A 532 8.79 -3.59 4.14
CA PHE A 532 9.04 -4.67 5.08
C PHE A 532 10.40 -4.49 5.73
N TYR A 533 10.46 -4.87 7.00
CA TYR A 533 11.64 -4.80 7.83
C TYR A 533 12.08 -6.20 8.20
N ARG A 534 13.37 -6.33 8.42
CA ARG A 534 14.01 -7.48 9.05
C ARG A 534 14.52 -7.05 10.42
N PHE A 535 14.37 -7.91 11.42
CA PHE A 535 14.90 -7.66 12.75
C PHE A 535 16.03 -8.64 13.01
N ARG A 536 17.27 -8.17 12.92
CA ARG A 536 18.46 -8.98 13.21
C ARG A 536 18.84 -8.84 14.67
N ASN A 537 18.94 -9.95 15.39
CA ASN A 537 19.38 -9.94 16.77
C ASN A 537 20.85 -9.48 16.86
N VAL A 538 21.17 -8.58 17.78
CA VAL A 538 22.54 -8.03 17.91
C VAL A 538 23.51 -9.09 18.42
N TYR A 539 23.08 -10.05 19.23
CA TYR A 539 23.96 -11.08 19.80
C TYR A 539 24.23 -12.24 18.83
N SER A 540 23.18 -12.84 18.26
CA SER A 540 23.35 -14.01 17.39
C SER A 540 23.68 -13.67 15.95
N GLY A 541 23.23 -12.51 15.45
CA GLY A 541 23.27 -12.19 14.02
C GLY A 541 22.14 -12.83 13.21
N ASP A 542 21.29 -13.65 13.83
CA ASP A 542 20.11 -14.27 13.23
C ASP A 542 18.90 -13.33 13.26
N TYR A 543 17.86 -13.66 12.48
CA TYR A 543 16.71 -12.81 12.23
C TYR A 543 15.44 -13.37 12.88
N MET A 544 14.54 -12.49 13.33
CA MET A 544 13.15 -12.90 13.63
C MET A 544 12.54 -13.62 12.42
N ASP A 545 11.86 -14.73 12.69
CA ASP A 545 11.39 -15.67 11.69
C ASP A 545 10.15 -16.41 12.22
N ILE A 546 9.05 -16.35 11.46
CA ILE A 546 7.90 -17.21 11.75
C ILE A 546 8.21 -18.63 11.27
N SER A 547 8.36 -19.54 12.23
CA SER A 547 8.88 -20.89 12.02
C SER A 547 8.22 -21.61 10.83
N GLY A 548 9.07 -22.01 9.87
CA GLY A 548 8.67 -22.78 8.69
C GLY A 548 7.74 -22.04 7.73
N ALA A 549 7.73 -20.69 7.77
CA ALA A 549 6.78 -19.86 7.05
C ALA A 549 5.31 -20.27 7.25
N SER A 550 5.00 -20.82 8.42
CA SER A 550 3.66 -21.29 8.74
C SER A 550 2.67 -20.13 8.66
N THR A 551 1.46 -20.38 8.19
CA THR A 551 0.33 -19.43 8.27
C THR A 551 -0.65 -19.80 9.38
N ALA A 552 -0.38 -20.86 10.15
CA ALA A 552 -1.24 -21.29 11.23
C ALA A 552 -1.16 -20.36 12.45
N ASN A 553 -2.26 -20.27 13.18
CA ASN A 553 -2.26 -19.65 14.51
C ASN A 553 -1.31 -20.41 15.44
N LEU A 554 -0.74 -19.72 16.44
CA LEU A 554 0.21 -20.28 17.42
C LEU A 554 1.55 -20.73 16.83
N ALA A 555 1.86 -20.44 15.56
CA ALA A 555 3.22 -20.70 15.08
C ALA A 555 4.20 -19.79 15.83
N ASN A 556 5.31 -20.37 16.28
CA ASN A 556 6.32 -19.65 17.06
C ASN A 556 7.06 -18.65 16.18
N ASP A 557 7.34 -17.49 16.77
CA ASP A 557 8.46 -16.65 16.35
C ASP A 557 9.75 -17.27 16.88
N ILE A 558 10.74 -17.43 16.00
CA ILE A 558 12.06 -18.00 16.29
C ILE A 558 13.14 -17.04 15.76
N GLN A 559 14.40 -17.26 16.14
CA GLN A 559 15.51 -16.69 15.37
C GLN A 559 16.00 -17.70 14.33
N TRP A 560 16.33 -17.24 13.13
CA TRP A 560 16.87 -18.08 12.06
C TRP A 560 17.89 -17.31 11.20
N PRO A 561 18.92 -17.97 10.64
CA PRO A 561 19.84 -17.34 9.70
C PRO A 561 19.08 -16.70 8.52
N LEU A 562 19.64 -15.61 7.98
CA LEU A 562 19.02 -14.94 6.84
C LEU A 562 18.91 -15.90 5.65
N ASP A 563 17.68 -16.16 5.22
CA ASP A 563 17.38 -16.95 4.01
C ASP A 563 16.58 -16.16 2.97
N GLY A 564 16.13 -14.95 3.33
CA GLY A 564 15.36 -14.06 2.45
C GLY A 564 13.88 -14.40 2.36
N GLY A 565 13.40 -15.40 3.10
CA GLY A 565 12.00 -15.80 3.15
C GLY A 565 11.07 -14.67 3.60
N PHE A 566 9.83 -14.66 3.11
CA PHE A 566 8.83 -13.66 3.51
C PHE A 566 8.41 -13.78 4.98
N ASN A 567 8.66 -14.93 5.62
CA ASN A 567 8.48 -15.15 7.05
C ASN A 567 9.53 -14.46 7.93
N GLN A 568 10.59 -13.90 7.34
CA GLN A 568 11.58 -13.03 8.01
C GLN A 568 11.31 -11.54 7.77
N GLN A 569 10.19 -11.21 7.14
CA GLN A 569 9.88 -9.86 6.67
C GLN A 569 8.60 -9.36 7.34
N PHE A 570 8.66 -8.19 7.97
CA PHE A 570 7.59 -7.70 8.83
C PHE A 570 7.19 -6.29 8.49
N LEU A 571 5.89 -6.00 8.56
CA LEU A 571 5.33 -4.66 8.42
C LEU A 571 5.02 -4.09 9.81
N LEU A 572 5.41 -2.85 10.05
CA LEU A 572 5.11 -2.13 11.29
C LEU A 572 3.84 -1.30 11.13
N LEU A 573 2.78 -1.70 11.85
CA LEU A 573 1.47 -1.06 11.80
C LEU A 573 1.27 -0.13 12.99
N PRO A 574 1.14 1.19 12.79
CA PRO A 574 0.92 2.14 13.90
C PRO A 574 -0.39 1.84 14.63
N GLN A 575 -0.37 1.90 15.96
CA GLN A 575 -1.52 1.64 16.84
C GLN A 575 -1.91 2.85 17.70
N GLY A 576 -1.25 3.99 17.51
CA GLY A 576 -1.37 5.16 18.41
C GLY A 576 -0.57 5.00 19.71
N GLY A 577 -0.32 6.11 20.40
CA GLY A 577 0.44 6.12 21.67
C GLY A 577 1.92 5.71 21.55
N GLY A 578 2.48 5.70 20.34
CA GLY A 578 3.85 5.23 20.08
C GLY A 578 4.01 3.72 19.88
N TYR A 579 2.91 2.95 19.98
CA TYR A 579 2.92 1.49 19.79
C TYR A 579 2.65 1.08 18.35
N TYR A 580 3.18 -0.09 17.99
CA TYR A 580 3.09 -0.70 16.66
C TYR A 580 2.78 -2.19 16.77
N SER A 581 1.94 -2.71 15.88
CA SER A 581 1.83 -4.16 15.69
C SER A 581 2.85 -4.60 14.64
N ILE A 582 3.49 -5.75 14.87
CA ILE A 582 4.52 -6.30 13.97
C ILE A 582 3.87 -7.42 13.15
N MET A 583 3.58 -7.18 11.87
CA MET A 583 2.84 -8.11 11.01
C MET A 583 3.76 -8.89 10.07
N ALA A 584 3.71 -10.22 10.09
CA ALA A 584 4.50 -11.04 9.17
C ALA A 584 3.97 -10.95 7.72
N ARG A 585 4.87 -10.73 6.76
CA ARG A 585 4.55 -10.49 5.34
C ARG A 585 3.78 -11.64 4.71
N HIS A 586 4.17 -12.87 5.00
CA HIS A 586 3.61 -14.07 4.34
C HIS A 586 2.22 -14.45 4.86
N SER A 587 1.91 -14.15 6.12
CA SER A 587 0.67 -14.62 6.78
C SER A 587 -0.36 -13.53 7.07
N GLY A 588 0.06 -12.25 7.08
CA GLY A 588 -0.78 -11.13 7.49
C GLY A 588 -1.19 -11.17 8.97
N LYS A 589 -0.58 -12.03 9.79
CA LYS A 589 -0.79 -12.11 11.25
C LYS A 589 0.26 -11.30 11.99
N VAL A 590 -0.01 -10.95 13.24
CA VAL A 590 0.88 -10.12 14.07
C VAL A 590 1.60 -10.93 15.12
N LEU A 591 2.78 -10.47 15.53
CA LEU A 591 3.47 -10.98 16.72
C LEU A 591 2.62 -10.72 17.97
N ASP A 592 2.44 -11.77 18.76
CA ASP A 592 1.54 -11.84 19.90
C ASP A 592 2.26 -12.55 21.06
N VAL A 593 2.29 -11.90 22.23
CA VAL A 593 2.72 -12.59 23.46
C VAL A 593 1.64 -13.58 23.86
N ASN A 594 1.94 -14.87 23.75
CA ASN A 594 0.95 -15.94 23.85
C ASN A 594 0.16 -15.86 25.16
N GLY A 595 -1.16 -15.91 25.03
CA GLY A 595 -2.09 -15.88 26.16
C GLY A 595 -2.11 -14.56 26.93
N ASN A 596 -1.64 -13.45 26.33
CA ASN A 596 -1.52 -12.14 26.99
C ASN A 596 -0.69 -12.21 28.29
N SER A 597 0.25 -13.16 28.36
CA SER A 597 1.06 -13.39 29.57
C SER A 597 1.92 -12.18 29.90
N SER A 598 2.15 -11.94 31.19
CA SER A 598 3.14 -10.99 31.71
C SER A 598 4.40 -11.67 32.26
N SER A 599 4.50 -13.00 32.19
CA SER A 599 5.62 -13.77 32.72
C SER A 599 6.86 -13.68 31.84
N ASP A 600 8.04 -13.73 32.48
CA ASP A 600 9.31 -13.94 31.77
C ASP A 600 9.31 -15.32 31.11
N GLY A 601 9.88 -15.40 29.92
CA GLY A 601 9.92 -16.63 29.11
C GLY A 601 8.62 -16.95 28.38
N ALA A 602 7.59 -16.09 28.43
CA ALA A 602 6.40 -16.32 27.63
C ALA A 602 6.72 -16.21 26.13
N THR A 603 6.33 -17.23 25.36
CA THR A 603 6.61 -17.34 23.93
C THR A 603 5.89 -16.26 23.13
N ILE A 604 6.57 -15.71 22.14
CA ILE A 604 5.99 -14.86 21.11
C ILE A 604 5.60 -15.75 19.92
N ILE A 605 4.37 -15.60 19.47
CA ILE A 605 3.76 -16.38 18.39
C ILE A 605 3.20 -15.43 17.34
N GLN A 606 2.76 -15.96 16.21
CA GLN A 606 1.82 -15.23 15.35
C GLN A 606 0.36 -15.52 15.73
N TRP A 607 -0.47 -14.47 15.71
CA TRP A 607 -1.92 -14.58 15.91
C TRP A 607 -2.66 -13.56 15.03
N PRO A 608 -3.94 -13.81 14.65
CA PRO A 608 -4.76 -12.79 14.01
C PRO A 608 -4.78 -11.49 14.84
N TYR A 609 -4.67 -10.36 14.15
CA TYR A 609 -4.73 -9.06 14.81
C TYR A 609 -6.10 -8.87 15.47
N SER A 610 -6.09 -8.54 16.76
CA SER A 610 -7.26 -8.34 17.62
C SER A 610 -7.24 -6.99 18.34
N GLY A 611 -6.12 -6.25 18.27
CA GLY A 611 -5.96 -4.95 18.93
C GLY A 611 -5.58 -5.03 20.42
N ASN A 612 -5.42 -6.23 20.97
CA ASN A 612 -5.02 -6.43 22.36
C ASN A 612 -3.58 -5.94 22.62
N ASN A 613 -3.32 -5.51 23.87
CA ASN A 613 -2.02 -4.95 24.26
C ASN A 613 -0.84 -5.93 24.09
N ASN A 614 -1.06 -7.25 24.11
CA ASN A 614 -0.01 -8.25 23.84
C ASN A 614 0.40 -8.34 22.37
N GLN A 615 -0.26 -7.59 21.48
CA GLN A 615 0.06 -7.49 20.06
C GLN A 615 0.68 -6.14 19.69
N ARG A 616 0.88 -5.26 20.68
CA ARG A 616 1.30 -3.88 20.52
C ARG A 616 2.68 -3.70 21.12
N TRP A 617 3.60 -3.16 20.33
CA TRP A 617 5.02 -3.13 20.62
C TRP A 617 5.55 -1.70 20.56
N LEU A 618 6.28 -1.29 21.59
CA LEU A 618 7.04 -0.06 21.62
C LEU A 618 8.46 -0.34 21.12
N PHE A 619 8.96 0.52 20.23
CA PHE A 619 10.34 0.47 19.75
C PHE A 619 11.17 1.56 20.44
N THR A 620 12.11 1.16 21.30
CA THR A 620 13.03 2.09 21.97
C THR A 620 14.42 1.97 21.37
N ASN A 621 14.97 3.09 20.87
CA ASN A 621 16.32 3.08 20.31
C ASN A 621 17.37 2.78 21.41
N ALA A 622 18.20 1.77 21.18
CA ALA A 622 19.20 1.30 22.14
C ALA A 622 20.44 2.23 22.25
N SER A 623 20.71 3.08 21.25
CA SER A 623 21.91 3.94 21.20
C SER A 623 21.73 5.32 21.84
N THR A 624 20.49 5.76 22.06
CA THR A 624 20.21 7.10 22.63
C THR A 624 20.29 7.14 24.17
N GLY A 625 20.65 6.03 24.83
CA GLY A 625 20.86 6.00 26.28
C GLY A 625 19.62 6.33 27.11
N ILE A 626 18.43 6.42 26.51
CA ILE A 626 17.16 6.41 27.23
C ILE A 626 16.89 4.96 27.63
N ILE A 627 17.68 4.49 28.58
CA ILE A 627 17.46 3.24 29.29
C ILE A 627 16.11 3.39 29.98
N ALA A 628 15.20 2.45 29.74
CA ALA A 628 13.95 2.31 30.45
C ALA A 628 14.22 2.05 31.95
N MET A 629 14.57 3.09 32.70
CA MET A 629 14.28 3.19 34.12
C MET A 629 12.96 3.95 34.20
N ALA A 630 11.87 3.22 34.42
CA ALA A 630 10.59 3.71 34.94
C ALA A 630 10.33 5.22 34.76
N LEU A 631 10.31 5.70 33.52
CA LEU A 631 9.54 6.89 33.21
C LEU A 631 8.14 6.36 32.96
N LYS A 632 7.29 6.57 33.97
CA LYS A 632 5.92 7.00 33.73
C LYS A 632 6.07 8.15 32.72
N ILE A 633 6.02 7.83 31.42
CA ILE A 633 5.86 8.85 30.39
C ILE A 633 4.61 9.58 30.87
N PRO A 634 4.66 10.90 31.15
CA PRO A 634 3.43 11.63 31.33
C PRO A 634 2.63 11.32 30.08
N GLU A 635 1.46 10.70 30.26
CA GLU A 635 0.46 10.54 29.20
C GLU A 635 0.54 11.78 28.32
N PRO A 636 0.70 11.62 26.98
CA PRO A 636 0.95 12.74 26.08
C PRO A 636 -0.03 13.82 26.47
N THR A 637 0.48 14.98 26.91
CA THR A 637 -0.36 16.05 27.42
C THR A 637 -1.36 16.38 26.33
N LEU A 638 -2.57 15.85 26.47
CA LEU A 638 -3.72 16.26 25.69
C LEU A 638 -3.79 17.78 25.85
N PRO A 639 -4.09 18.50 24.76
CA PRO A 639 -4.07 19.96 24.75
C PRO A 639 -4.78 20.50 25.99
N ALA A 640 -4.23 21.57 26.57
CA ALA A 640 -4.84 22.26 27.71
C ALA A 640 -6.35 22.43 27.46
N GLY A 641 -7.17 21.80 28.31
CA GLY A 641 -8.61 21.72 28.10
C GLY A 641 -9.34 21.24 29.35
N ASP A 642 -10.55 21.78 29.54
CA ASP A 642 -11.46 21.47 30.65
C ASP A 642 -11.74 19.94 30.74
N PRO A 643 -12.09 19.42 31.92
CA PRO A 643 -12.39 18.00 32.10
C PRO A 643 -13.62 17.57 31.29
N ALA A 644 -13.54 16.40 30.67
CA ALA A 644 -14.58 15.86 29.81
C ALA A 644 -15.07 14.50 30.31
N VAL A 645 -16.32 14.45 30.77
CA VAL A 645 -16.97 13.23 31.27
C VAL A 645 -17.44 12.38 30.09
N ASN A 646 -17.05 11.11 30.05
CA ASN A 646 -17.57 10.14 29.09
C ASN A 646 -19.04 9.84 29.41
N SER A 647 -19.93 10.02 28.45
CA SER A 647 -21.37 9.84 28.63
C SER A 647 -21.84 8.37 28.61
N ALA A 648 -20.96 7.40 28.44
CA ALA A 648 -21.31 5.97 28.44
C ALA A 648 -20.49 5.20 29.49
N LEU A 649 -21.19 4.37 30.28
CA LEU A 649 -20.65 3.55 31.36
C LEU A 649 -21.24 2.13 31.24
N SER A 650 -20.38 1.11 31.15
CA SER A 650 -20.75 -0.31 31.07
C SER A 650 -20.02 -1.17 32.11
N PRO A 651 -20.43 -1.15 33.40
CA PRO A 651 -19.80 -1.92 34.46
C PRO A 651 -20.21 -3.40 34.41
N ASN A 652 -19.71 -4.11 33.41
CA ASN A 652 -19.96 -5.53 33.18
C ASN A 652 -18.75 -6.41 33.54
N GLY A 653 -17.63 -5.82 33.95
CA GLY A 653 -16.40 -6.48 34.37
C GLY A 653 -15.50 -6.95 33.24
N ASP A 654 -15.69 -6.45 32.01
CA ASP A 654 -14.87 -6.78 30.84
C ASP A 654 -13.59 -5.94 30.71
N GLY A 655 -13.38 -4.99 31.63
CA GLY A 655 -12.25 -4.04 31.65
C GLY A 655 -12.47 -2.82 30.77
N VAL A 656 -13.62 -2.68 30.10
CA VAL A 656 -13.91 -1.64 29.11
C VAL A 656 -15.10 -0.78 29.58
N ASN A 657 -14.83 0.50 29.84
CA ASN A 657 -15.82 1.44 30.39
C ASN A 657 -16.51 0.92 31.66
N ASP A 658 -15.82 0.15 32.50
CA ASP A 658 -16.35 -0.31 33.79
C ASP A 658 -16.49 0.82 34.83
N VAL A 659 -15.80 1.93 34.60
CA VAL A 659 -15.77 3.11 35.45
C VAL A 659 -16.07 4.36 34.64
N LEU A 660 -16.68 5.36 35.30
CA LEU A 660 -16.96 6.64 34.65
C LEU A 660 -15.66 7.39 34.42
N THR A 661 -15.14 7.35 33.20
CA THR A 661 -13.90 8.05 32.87
C THR A 661 -14.13 9.52 32.56
N ILE A 662 -13.33 10.38 33.19
CA ILE A 662 -13.32 11.83 32.97
C ILE A 662 -11.94 12.23 32.44
N THR A 663 -11.85 12.57 31.16
CA THR A 663 -10.61 13.03 30.53
C THR A 663 -10.13 14.33 31.17
N ASN A 664 -8.81 14.50 31.35
CA ASN A 664 -8.15 15.65 31.98
C ASN A 664 -8.43 15.86 33.48
N ILE A 665 -9.12 14.93 34.15
CA ILE A 665 -9.50 15.11 35.56
C ILE A 665 -8.29 15.17 36.50
N GLU A 666 -7.19 14.51 36.13
CA GLU A 666 -5.93 14.49 36.85
C GLU A 666 -5.25 15.86 36.96
N LYS A 667 -5.61 16.83 36.09
CA LYS A 667 -5.15 18.22 36.18
C LYS A 667 -5.84 19.02 37.28
N TYR A 668 -6.94 18.49 37.80
CA TYR A 668 -7.80 19.15 38.77
C TYR A 668 -7.90 18.31 40.04
N PRO A 669 -6.82 18.21 40.84
CA PRO A 669 -6.81 17.34 42.02
C PRO A 669 -7.90 17.74 43.02
N ASP A 670 -8.28 19.01 43.10
CA ASP A 670 -9.34 19.52 43.97
C ASP A 670 -10.75 19.42 43.35
N ASN A 671 -10.96 18.46 42.44
CA ASN A 671 -12.27 18.24 41.84
C ASN A 671 -13.27 17.57 42.80
N LYS A 672 -14.55 17.76 42.52
CA LYS A 672 -15.65 17.08 43.20
C LYS A 672 -16.71 16.67 42.18
N ILE A 673 -17.08 15.39 42.15
CA ILE A 673 -18.17 14.88 41.31
C ILE A 673 -19.33 14.38 42.16
N MET A 674 -20.53 14.61 41.65
CA MET A 674 -21.78 14.07 42.13
C MET A 674 -22.53 13.43 40.96
N VAL A 675 -23.03 12.21 41.15
CA VAL A 675 -23.92 11.51 40.20
C VAL A 675 -25.27 11.30 40.86
N MET A 676 -26.34 11.55 40.11
CA MET A 676 -27.73 11.48 40.55
C MET A 676 -28.56 10.66 39.56
N ASN A 677 -29.56 9.93 40.05
CA ASN A 677 -30.55 9.30 39.19
C ASN A 677 -31.53 10.35 38.61
N VAL A 678 -32.45 9.91 37.73
CA VAL A 678 -33.44 10.78 37.08
C VAL A 678 -34.37 11.52 38.05
N ASN A 679 -34.52 11.04 39.28
CA ASN A 679 -35.35 11.68 40.32
C ASN A 679 -34.53 12.68 41.17
N GLY A 680 -33.29 12.98 40.78
CA GLY A 680 -32.39 13.86 41.53
C GLY A 680 -31.82 13.25 42.81
N THR A 681 -32.03 11.94 43.04
CA THR A 681 -31.44 11.26 44.20
C THR A 681 -29.96 11.02 43.93
N LYS A 682 -29.10 11.45 44.85
CA LYS A 682 -27.66 11.21 44.77
C LYS A 682 -27.35 9.72 44.88
N VAL A 683 -26.55 9.22 43.96
CA VAL A 683 -26.11 7.82 43.95
C VAL A 683 -24.60 7.70 44.15
N PHE A 684 -23.83 8.71 43.73
CA PHE A 684 -22.38 8.75 43.95
C PHE A 684 -21.92 10.16 44.27
N GLU A 685 -20.97 10.29 45.19
CA GLU A 685 -20.26 11.54 45.47
C GLU A 685 -18.81 11.27 45.81
N ALA A 686 -17.88 11.97 45.15
CA ALA A 686 -16.47 11.88 45.49
C ALA A 686 -15.80 13.25 45.35
N SER A 687 -14.88 13.53 46.27
CA SER A 687 -13.83 14.51 46.06
C SER A 687 -12.58 13.80 45.55
N HIS A 688 -11.74 14.50 44.80
CA HIS A 688 -10.49 13.96 44.25
C HIS A 688 -10.73 12.76 43.31
N TYR A 689 -11.71 12.86 42.42
CA TYR A 689 -11.97 11.82 41.41
C TYR A 689 -10.77 11.68 40.47
N ASP A 690 -10.30 10.46 40.24
CA ASP A 690 -9.00 10.20 39.62
C ASP A 690 -9.02 9.16 38.49
N ASN A 691 -10.20 8.68 38.09
CA ASN A 691 -10.39 7.57 37.14
C ASN A 691 -9.77 6.22 37.55
N ALA A 692 -9.19 6.08 38.75
CA ALA A 692 -8.42 4.92 39.14
C ALA A 692 -8.87 4.34 40.49
N THR A 693 -8.82 5.15 41.55
CA THR A 693 -9.09 4.70 42.92
C THR A 693 -10.39 5.27 43.47
N GLN A 694 -10.77 6.47 43.03
CA GLN A 694 -12.03 7.14 43.37
C GLN A 694 -12.89 7.21 42.12
N VAL A 695 -13.71 6.17 41.91
CA VAL A 695 -14.43 5.95 40.66
C VAL A 695 -15.91 5.60 40.87
N PHE A 696 -16.75 6.04 39.95
CA PHE A 696 -18.12 5.55 39.84
C PHE A 696 -18.15 4.38 38.86
N ASN A 697 -18.32 3.17 39.38
CA ASN A 697 -18.36 1.91 38.63
C ASN A 697 -19.79 1.35 38.51
N GLY A 698 -20.78 2.24 38.49
CA GLY A 698 -22.20 1.86 38.53
C GLY A 698 -22.72 1.46 39.90
N HIS A 699 -21.88 1.33 40.94
CA HIS A 699 -22.36 1.14 42.31
C HIS A 699 -22.50 2.47 43.03
N SER A 700 -23.54 2.59 43.85
CA SER A 700 -23.67 3.72 44.76
C SER A 700 -22.63 3.61 45.86
N ASN A 701 -21.82 4.66 46.06
CA ASN A 701 -20.95 4.74 47.24
C ASN A 701 -21.67 5.25 48.50
N ILE A 702 -22.98 5.48 48.41
CA ILE A 702 -23.86 5.86 49.53
C ILE A 702 -24.56 4.62 50.08
N THR A 703 -25.14 3.78 49.21
CA THR A 703 -25.91 2.60 49.62
C THR A 703 -25.20 1.26 49.31
N GLY A 704 -24.10 1.27 48.56
CA GLY A 704 -23.41 0.08 48.08
C GLY A 704 -24.12 -0.65 46.93
N GLN A 705 -25.32 -0.23 46.56
CA GLN A 705 -26.15 -0.95 45.58
C GLN A 705 -25.73 -0.65 44.14
N LEU A 706 -25.77 -1.69 43.30
CA LEU A 706 -25.65 -1.54 41.86
C LEU A 706 -26.85 -0.74 41.32
N GLN A 707 -26.57 0.29 40.53
CA GLN A 707 -27.59 1.20 40.02
C GLN A 707 -28.31 0.59 38.81
N PRO A 708 -29.65 0.70 38.68
CA PRO A 708 -30.35 0.18 37.50
C PRO A 708 -29.84 0.80 36.19
N GLN A 709 -29.88 0.04 35.09
CA GLN A 709 -29.59 0.59 33.75
C GLN A 709 -30.48 1.80 33.45
N GLY A 710 -29.92 2.84 32.84
CA GLY A 710 -30.64 4.07 32.56
C GLY A 710 -29.75 5.31 32.51
N THR A 711 -30.40 6.46 32.38
CA THR A 711 -29.71 7.76 32.35
C THR A 711 -29.52 8.30 33.77
N TYR A 712 -28.31 8.76 34.06
CA TYR A 712 -27.94 9.45 35.30
C TYR A 712 -27.40 10.82 34.96
N TYR A 713 -27.51 11.76 35.88
CA TYR A 713 -27.00 13.13 35.72
C TYR A 713 -25.77 13.31 36.60
N TYR A 714 -24.81 14.09 36.12
CA TYR A 714 -23.63 14.44 36.92
C TYR A 714 -23.49 15.94 37.10
N GLN A 715 -22.85 16.32 38.20
CA GLN A 715 -22.28 17.64 38.43
C GLN A 715 -20.82 17.45 38.83
N LEU A 716 -19.91 18.04 38.06
CA LEU A 716 -18.47 18.04 38.29
C LEU A 716 -18.02 19.47 38.60
N GLN A 717 -17.42 19.69 39.75
CA GLN A 717 -16.76 20.93 40.14
C GLN A 717 -15.25 20.73 40.08
N TYR A 718 -14.51 21.74 39.63
CA TYR A 718 -13.05 21.70 39.55
C TYR A 718 -12.47 23.11 39.56
N THR A 719 -11.26 23.27 40.08
CA THR A 719 -10.58 24.58 40.17
C THR A 719 -9.53 24.69 39.08
N ASP A 720 -9.66 25.67 38.20
CA ASP A 720 -8.72 25.95 37.12
C ASP A 720 -8.10 27.33 37.32
N ASN A 721 -6.78 27.41 37.47
CA ASN A 721 -6.04 28.65 37.77
C ASN A 721 -6.63 29.49 38.92
N GLY A 722 -7.07 28.82 39.99
CA GLY A 722 -7.68 29.47 41.16
C GLY A 722 -9.17 29.84 41.02
N VAL A 723 -9.80 29.56 39.87
CA VAL A 723 -11.22 29.80 39.62
C VAL A 723 -12.00 28.49 39.69
N VAL A 724 -13.04 28.43 40.53
CA VAL A 724 -13.94 27.27 40.60
C VAL A 724 -14.87 27.27 39.39
N LYS A 725 -14.82 26.19 38.60
CA LYS A 725 -15.68 25.90 37.46
C LYS A 725 -16.62 24.73 37.79
N SER A 726 -17.74 24.65 37.08
CA SER A 726 -18.72 23.57 37.20
C SER A 726 -19.14 23.07 35.82
N LYS A 727 -19.33 21.76 35.69
CA LYS A 727 -19.86 21.09 34.49
C LYS A 727 -20.98 20.16 34.89
N THR A 728 -22.05 20.16 34.12
CA THR A 728 -23.17 19.24 34.31
C THR A 728 -23.46 18.51 33.00
N GLY A 729 -24.07 17.34 33.10
CA GLY A 729 -24.45 16.55 31.94
C GLY A 729 -25.12 15.26 32.37
N PHE A 730 -25.19 14.31 31.44
CA PHE A 730 -25.70 12.98 31.71
C PHE A 730 -24.70 11.90 31.30
N ILE A 731 -24.86 10.74 31.93
CA ILE A 731 -24.21 9.48 31.61
C ILE A 731 -25.29 8.42 31.41
N VAL A 732 -25.03 7.45 30.55
CA VAL A 732 -25.91 6.31 30.30
C VAL A 732 -25.22 5.08 30.87
N LEU A 733 -25.89 4.44 31.83
CA LEU A 733 -25.46 3.20 32.46
C LEU A 733 -26.11 2.02 31.74
N LYS A 734 -25.29 1.10 31.23
CA LYS A 734 -25.73 -0.16 30.61
C LYS A 734 -24.95 -1.33 31.24
N TYR A 735 -25.54 -2.52 31.27
CA TYR A 735 -24.90 -3.75 31.73
C TYR A 735 -24.76 -4.74 30.58
#